data_AF-A0A4V6WJ95-F1
#
_entry.id   AF-A0A4V6WJ95-F1
#
_cell.length_a   1.000
_cell.length_b   1.000
_cell.length_c   1.000
_cell.angle_alpha   90.00
_cell.angle_beta   90.00
_cell.angle_gamma   90.00
#
_symmetry.space_group_name_H-M   'P 1'
#
loop_
_entity.id
_entity.type
_entity.pdbx_description
1 polymer ?
#
loop_
_entity_poly.entity_id
_entity_poly.type
_entity_poly.pdbx_seq_one_letter_code
_entity_poly.pdbx_strand_id
1 'polypeptide(L)'
;MNHSSNDLSGTVTGPVVQAGHVEQLNLARPMPTALAGLPPASQEFAGRQAALQGVAEALRPADDGTARMVLALVGTAGVGKTALALRAAHEAVAAGWFPGGALFVDFQGYDGNRYVRAELALSAFLSALGVPDELFPRTLEGRLSLYRSKLAELAAQGRGVLIVLDNVSASEQVRSLLPGSTCHRVLLTSRHTLDLGSRILDLDVLPESEAVDLIARTLNVRRPEDTRAEEEPAAVRELALLCGYLPLALAVTASILAGDPEQSIGELTEALRDGATRLEELSYSAGRSVAAAFALSYARLTPDEARMFRLLSINPGQQVSVAAAAALTGLKAPQARKLLQALRAAHMIEPGEPRGWVRCHDLLRLFAERCCAAEEEHAMREAAERRLLAHYRDSARSAVERIVEMARAGRRDEEAEQWLDTERLNLRLALGLTGPVDMLLSLAHDVSWFLRRQQEWQAGEAVCKQAVELARDDGDSARLALAHYNHGDFLKNMQAYHSALRVFAKALDLYRAVGDRKREAMTLHSMGTAARRHGRYEQAEEYYTAALSLFRELHESVSVAMTVYNLGSTARGRERYALAQERFEQALESYRELGHAMGRARALEHLGRLALALDRPEAARDYWRQARAAYEEAETPQYVELVTGLLAGLDG
;
A
#
# COMPACT_ATOMS: atom_id res chain seq x y z
N MET A 1 13.18 48.09 -24.03
CA MET A 1 13.63 47.57 -22.71
C MET A 1 12.39 47.43 -21.84
N ASN A 2 11.73 46.27 -21.88
CA ASN A 2 10.65 45.97 -20.95
C ASN A 2 11.28 45.26 -19.74
N HIS A 3 11.41 45.96 -18.63
CA HIS A 3 11.75 45.33 -17.36
C HIS A 3 10.52 44.57 -16.88
N SER A 4 10.48 43.26 -17.11
CA SER A 4 9.58 42.37 -16.36
C SER A 4 10.16 42.15 -14.97
N SER A 5 9.41 42.54 -13.95
CA SER A 5 9.71 42.30 -12.54
C SER A 5 8.70 41.27 -12.03
N ASN A 6 9.17 40.10 -11.61
CA ASN A 6 8.36 39.13 -10.88
C ASN A 6 8.75 39.20 -9.40
N ASP A 7 7.80 39.58 -8.55
CA ASP A 7 7.98 39.61 -7.11
C ASP A 7 7.43 38.30 -6.52
N LEU A 8 8.29 37.54 -5.84
CA LEU A 8 7.99 36.24 -5.25
C LEU A 8 8.31 36.32 -3.76
N SER A 9 7.27 36.27 -2.93
CA SER A 9 7.41 36.23 -1.46
C SER A 9 7.10 34.82 -0.94
N GLY A 10 7.95 34.33 -0.02
CA GLY A 10 7.85 33.00 0.57
C GLY A 10 9.13 32.60 1.31
N THR A 11 9.09 31.47 2.02
CA THR A 11 10.24 30.92 2.74
C THR A 11 10.76 29.69 1.99
N VAL A 12 12.00 29.73 1.50
CA VAL A 12 12.66 28.58 0.84
C VAL A 12 13.71 28.01 1.78
N THR A 13 13.70 26.69 1.99
CA THR A 13 14.73 25.97 2.75
C THR A 13 15.45 25.00 1.81
N GLY A 14 16.73 25.26 1.53
CA GLY A 14 17.55 24.47 0.60
C GLY A 14 18.63 25.31 -0.09
N PRO A 15 19.47 24.71 -0.97
CA PRO A 15 20.47 25.45 -1.73
C PRO A 15 19.79 26.41 -2.72
N VAL A 16 20.15 27.70 -2.65
CA VAL A 16 19.70 28.72 -3.59
C VAL A 16 20.59 28.66 -4.83
N VAL A 17 19.99 28.36 -5.98
CA VAL A 17 20.67 28.42 -7.28
C VAL A 17 20.19 29.68 -8.00
N GLN A 18 21.10 30.61 -8.27
CA GLN A 18 20.81 31.79 -9.10
C GLN A 18 20.83 31.36 -10.58
N ALA A 19 19.66 31.08 -11.15
CA ALA A 19 19.49 30.82 -12.57
C ALA A 19 19.12 32.13 -13.29
N GLY A 20 19.86 32.50 -14.34
CA GLY A 20 19.63 33.75 -15.07
C GLY A 20 18.31 33.80 -15.85
N HIS A 21 17.86 32.68 -16.39
CA HIS A 21 16.56 32.55 -17.05
C HIS A 21 15.87 31.26 -16.60
N VAL A 22 14.62 31.37 -16.12
CA VAL A 22 13.80 30.24 -15.63
C VAL A 22 12.50 30.24 -16.42
N GLU A 23 12.41 29.38 -17.44
CA GLU A 23 11.23 29.30 -18.33
C GLU A 23 10.05 28.56 -17.69
N GLN A 24 10.33 27.57 -16.84
CA GLN A 24 9.32 26.80 -16.11
C GLN A 24 9.73 26.64 -14.65
N LEU A 25 8.89 27.18 -13.76
CA LEU A 25 9.01 27.00 -12.32
C LEU A 25 7.96 25.96 -11.91
N ASN A 26 8.36 24.68 -11.91
CA ASN A 26 7.54 23.62 -11.32
C ASN A 26 7.62 23.74 -9.79
N LEU A 27 6.79 24.61 -9.24
CA LEU A 27 6.48 24.58 -7.82
C LEU A 27 5.89 23.21 -7.53
N ALA A 28 6.60 22.39 -6.74
CA ALA A 28 6.04 21.15 -6.25
C ALA A 28 4.66 21.48 -5.68
N ARG A 29 3.60 20.87 -6.23
CA ARG A 29 2.27 21.01 -5.66
C ARG A 29 2.40 20.63 -4.19
N PRO A 30 1.79 21.38 -3.24
CA PRO A 30 1.77 20.97 -1.86
C PRO A 30 1.24 19.53 -1.83
N MET A 31 2.08 18.62 -1.34
CA MET A 31 1.76 17.20 -1.41
C MET A 31 0.47 16.98 -0.62
N PRO A 32 -0.46 16.17 -1.15
CA PRO A 32 -1.67 15.85 -0.43
C PRO A 32 -1.28 15.22 0.92
N THR A 33 -1.80 15.78 2.01
CA THR A 33 -1.62 15.21 3.34
C THR A 33 -2.78 14.26 3.60
N ALA A 34 -2.49 13.09 4.19
CA ALA A 34 -3.49 12.07 4.50
C ALA A 34 -3.92 12.13 5.98
N LEU A 35 -4.13 13.35 6.49
CA LEU A 35 -4.41 13.61 7.91
C LEU A 35 -5.90 13.45 8.28
N ALA A 36 -6.71 12.90 7.38
CA ALA A 36 -8.10 12.52 7.60
C ALA A 36 -8.32 10.98 7.49
N GLY A 37 -7.24 10.19 7.56
CA GLY A 37 -7.25 8.75 7.27
C GLY A 37 -7.74 7.84 8.41
N LEU A 38 -8.66 8.31 9.27
CA LEU A 38 -9.24 7.44 10.29
C LEU A 38 -10.15 6.38 9.63
N PRO A 39 -10.00 5.09 9.95
CA PRO A 39 -10.95 4.06 9.54
C PRO A 39 -12.38 4.41 10.01
N PRO A 40 -13.42 3.97 9.29
CA PRO A 40 -14.80 4.22 9.70
C PRO A 40 -15.09 3.66 11.09
N ALA A 41 -15.79 4.43 11.92
CA ALA A 41 -16.29 3.94 13.20
C ALA A 41 -17.49 2.99 12.98
N SER A 42 -17.61 1.96 13.80
CA SER A 42 -18.77 1.05 13.80
C SER A 42 -20.08 1.83 14.01
N GLN A 43 -21.09 1.57 13.18
CA GLN A 43 -22.41 2.22 13.31
C GLN A 43 -23.19 1.70 14.54
N GLU A 44 -22.92 0.47 14.96
CA GLU A 44 -23.55 -0.20 16.10
C GLU A 44 -22.71 -0.04 17.39
N PHE A 45 -22.41 1.21 17.76
CA PHE A 45 -21.74 1.51 19.02
C PHE A 45 -22.78 1.79 20.12
N ALA A 46 -23.05 0.81 20.98
CA ALA A 46 -23.91 0.98 22.15
C ALA A 46 -23.26 0.42 23.42
N GLY A 47 -23.63 1.00 24.57
CA GLY A 47 -22.85 0.86 25.81
C GLY A 47 -21.57 1.71 25.79
N ARG A 48 -20.85 1.74 26.92
CA ARG A 48 -19.56 2.43 27.12
C ARG A 48 -19.58 3.95 27.18
N GLN A 49 -20.70 4.58 27.53
CA GLN A 49 -20.73 6.06 27.53
C GLN A 49 -19.83 6.67 28.60
N ALA A 50 -19.72 6.03 29.76
CA ALA A 50 -18.76 6.43 30.78
C ALA A 50 -17.29 6.28 30.29
N ALA A 51 -16.97 5.18 29.58
CA ALA A 51 -15.63 4.97 29.04
C ALA A 51 -15.31 5.96 27.91
N LEU A 52 -16.27 6.22 27.01
CA LEU A 52 -16.15 7.22 25.95
C LEU A 52 -15.95 8.62 26.52
N GLN A 53 -16.70 9.00 27.55
CA GLN A 53 -16.47 10.24 28.30
C GLN A 53 -15.07 10.29 28.92
N GLY A 54 -14.61 9.21 29.55
CA GLY A 54 -13.26 9.15 30.13
C GLY A 54 -12.15 9.28 29.06
N VAL A 55 -12.35 8.71 27.87
CA VAL A 55 -11.44 8.91 26.73
C VAL A 55 -11.50 10.36 26.24
N ALA A 56 -12.70 10.91 26.06
CA ALA A 56 -12.90 12.28 25.62
C ALA A 56 -12.25 13.30 26.57
N GLU A 57 -12.41 13.13 27.88
CA GLU A 57 -11.75 13.93 28.91
C GLU A 57 -10.22 13.85 28.83
N ALA A 58 -9.67 12.66 28.57
CA ALA A 58 -8.24 12.47 28.44
C ALA A 58 -7.67 13.04 27.12
N LEU A 59 -8.44 13.00 26.03
CA LEU A 59 -8.04 13.55 24.74
C LEU A 59 -8.19 15.06 24.65
N ARG A 60 -9.12 15.64 25.42
CA ARG A 60 -9.39 17.08 25.39
C ARG A 60 -8.09 17.88 25.61
N PRO A 61 -7.77 18.85 24.72
CA PRO A 61 -6.68 19.78 24.96
C PRO A 61 -6.97 20.57 26.23
N ALA A 62 -6.02 20.61 27.17
CA ALA A 62 -6.11 21.38 28.40
C ALA A 62 -4.82 22.20 28.59
N ASP A 63 -4.96 23.46 29.00
CA ASP A 63 -3.87 24.43 29.14
C ASP A 63 -3.15 24.35 30.51
N ASP A 64 -3.56 23.44 31.38
CA ASP A 64 -3.13 23.38 32.79
C ASP A 64 -1.87 22.54 33.05
N GLY A 65 -1.23 22.00 31.99
CA GLY A 65 0.00 21.20 32.11
C GLY A 65 -0.17 19.81 32.75
N THR A 66 -1.40 19.41 33.11
CA THR A 66 -1.68 18.09 33.71
C THR A 66 -2.04 17.02 32.69
N ALA A 67 -2.33 17.42 31.45
CA ALA A 67 -2.77 16.51 30.40
C ALA A 67 -1.64 15.58 29.94
N ARG A 68 -1.82 14.27 30.19
CA ARG A 68 -0.91 13.25 29.68
C ARG A 68 -1.06 13.11 28.18
N MET A 69 0.09 13.02 27.51
CA MET A 69 0.17 12.88 26.06
C MET A 69 -0.37 11.54 25.54
N VAL A 70 -0.23 10.47 26.32
CA VAL A 70 -0.53 9.09 25.90
C VAL A 70 -1.66 8.52 26.76
N LEU A 71 -2.71 8.03 26.10
CA LEU A 71 -3.81 7.26 26.69
C LEU A 71 -3.79 5.83 26.13
N ALA A 72 -3.76 4.84 27.02
CA ALA A 72 -3.78 3.43 26.70
C ALA A 72 -5.12 2.79 27.09
N LEU A 73 -5.84 2.28 26.11
CA LEU A 73 -7.00 1.42 26.30
C LEU A 73 -6.50 -0.02 26.41
N VAL A 74 -6.57 -0.59 27.61
CA VAL A 74 -6.08 -1.94 27.90
C VAL A 74 -7.28 -2.84 28.18
N GLY A 75 -7.28 -4.07 27.69
CA GLY A 75 -8.38 -5.01 27.95
C GLY A 75 -8.33 -6.24 27.07
N THR A 76 -9.15 -7.24 27.39
CA THR A 76 -9.15 -8.55 26.70
C THR A 76 -9.59 -8.44 25.23
N ALA A 77 -9.35 -9.50 24.43
CA ALA A 77 -9.77 -9.53 23.04
C ALA A 77 -11.31 -9.50 22.93
N GLY A 78 -11.86 -8.77 21.95
CA GLY A 78 -13.32 -8.66 21.76
C GLY A 78 -14.05 -7.69 22.71
N VAL A 79 -13.34 -7.05 23.66
CA VAL A 79 -13.92 -6.08 24.62
C VAL A 79 -14.33 -4.74 23.99
N GLY A 80 -13.98 -4.51 22.72
CA GLY A 80 -14.36 -3.29 21.97
C GLY A 80 -13.35 -2.13 22.00
N LYS A 81 -12.07 -2.38 22.33
CA LYS A 81 -11.02 -1.34 22.37
C LYS A 81 -10.92 -0.53 21.06
N THR A 82 -10.79 -1.21 19.92
CA THR A 82 -10.66 -0.56 18.60
C THR A 82 -11.88 0.27 18.26
N ALA A 83 -13.10 -0.26 18.51
CA ALA A 83 -14.34 0.46 18.28
C ALA A 83 -14.45 1.73 19.15
N LEU A 84 -14.13 1.62 20.45
CA LEU A 84 -14.09 2.78 21.35
C LEU A 84 -13.04 3.81 20.91
N ALA A 85 -11.84 3.35 20.52
CA ALA A 85 -10.76 4.22 20.09
C ALA A 85 -11.12 5.00 18.82
N LEU A 86 -11.63 4.32 17.80
CA LEU A 86 -12.06 4.94 16.55
C LEU A 86 -13.24 5.90 16.78
N ARG A 87 -14.23 5.50 17.59
CA ARG A 87 -15.36 6.37 17.92
C ARG A 87 -14.90 7.65 18.60
N ALA A 88 -14.06 7.54 19.63
CA ALA A 88 -13.51 8.70 20.34
C ALA A 88 -12.62 9.57 19.43
N ALA A 89 -11.84 8.95 18.55
CA ALA A 89 -11.00 9.68 17.59
C ALA A 89 -11.83 10.50 16.61
N HIS A 90 -12.89 9.90 16.04
CA HIS A 90 -13.83 10.61 15.17
C HIS A 90 -14.52 11.76 15.89
N GLU A 91 -15.02 11.55 17.12
CA GLU A 91 -15.65 12.61 17.91
C GLU A 91 -14.68 13.75 18.25
N ALA A 92 -13.44 13.43 18.62
CA ALA A 92 -12.43 14.44 18.93
C ALA A 92 -12.00 15.26 17.71
N VAL A 93 -11.84 14.62 16.54
CA VAL A 93 -11.54 15.31 15.28
C VAL A 93 -12.73 16.18 14.84
N ALA A 94 -13.96 15.66 14.92
CA ALA A 94 -15.18 16.41 14.59
C ALA A 94 -15.41 17.60 15.53
N ALA A 95 -15.04 17.47 16.81
CA ALA A 95 -15.08 18.56 17.79
C ALA A 95 -13.96 19.61 17.58
N GLY A 96 -13.08 19.43 16.59
CA GLY A 96 -12.02 20.38 16.26
C GLY A 96 -10.86 20.39 17.25
N TRP A 97 -10.73 19.38 18.11
CA TRP A 97 -9.65 19.33 19.12
C TRP A 97 -8.27 19.12 18.51
N PHE A 98 -8.21 18.54 17.31
CA PHE A 98 -6.98 18.27 16.58
C PHE A 98 -7.04 18.85 15.17
N PRO A 99 -6.81 20.17 15.01
CA PRO A 99 -6.87 20.84 13.70
C PRO A 99 -5.71 20.43 12.76
N GLY A 100 -4.72 19.72 13.26
CA GLY A 100 -3.71 19.00 12.46
C GLY A 100 -4.20 17.67 11.89
N GLY A 101 -5.40 17.22 12.26
CA GLY A 101 -5.99 15.96 11.82
C GLY A 101 -5.57 14.75 12.67
N ALA A 102 -5.65 13.57 12.08
CA ALA A 102 -5.36 12.31 12.73
C ALA A 102 -4.50 11.38 11.87
N LEU A 103 -3.67 10.60 12.56
CA LEU A 103 -2.86 9.52 12.01
C LEU A 103 -3.33 8.20 12.62
N PHE A 104 -3.46 7.15 11.81
CA PHE A 104 -3.87 5.82 12.26
C PHE A 104 -2.91 4.76 11.74
N VAL A 105 -2.49 3.86 12.62
CA VAL A 105 -1.82 2.60 12.26
C VAL A 105 -2.36 1.48 13.14
N ASP A 106 -2.65 0.35 12.50
CA ASP A 106 -2.92 -0.92 13.16
C ASP A 106 -1.64 -1.77 13.18
N PHE A 107 -1.11 -2.03 14.37
CA PHE A 107 0.16 -2.72 14.55
C PHE A 107 0.09 -4.23 14.38
N GLN A 108 -1.13 -4.80 14.36
CA GLN A 108 -1.33 -6.24 14.21
C GLN A 108 -0.44 -7.06 15.16
N GLY A 109 -0.16 -6.54 16.36
CA GLY A 109 0.89 -7.06 17.24
C GLY A 109 0.64 -8.46 17.81
N TYR A 110 -0.57 -8.99 17.63
CA TYR A 110 -0.98 -10.31 18.08
C TYR A 110 -1.10 -11.33 16.94
N ASP A 111 -0.75 -10.95 15.71
CA ASP A 111 -0.66 -11.82 14.54
C ASP A 111 0.82 -12.07 14.22
N GLY A 112 1.28 -13.31 14.43
CA GLY A 112 2.68 -13.70 14.20
C GLY A 112 3.14 -13.58 12.75
N ASN A 113 2.22 -13.58 11.78
CA ASN A 113 2.53 -13.48 10.36
C ASN A 113 2.40 -12.04 9.82
N ARG A 114 1.83 -11.09 10.60
CA ARG A 114 1.49 -9.73 10.12
C ARG A 114 1.96 -8.60 11.03
N TYR A 115 2.84 -8.92 11.96
CA TYR A 115 3.44 -7.97 12.88
C TYR A 115 4.00 -6.73 12.17
N VAL A 116 3.44 -5.55 12.45
CA VAL A 116 3.93 -4.27 11.94
C VAL A 116 5.04 -3.75 12.85
N ARG A 117 6.21 -3.47 12.25
CA ARG A 117 7.34 -2.85 12.95
C ARG A 117 7.23 -1.33 12.97
N ALA A 118 7.89 -0.70 13.94
CA ALA A 118 7.89 0.75 14.11
C ALA A 118 8.38 1.50 12.84
N GLU A 119 9.33 0.92 12.10
CA GLU A 119 9.88 1.51 10.89
C GLU A 119 8.85 1.64 9.76
N LEU A 120 7.97 0.65 9.64
CA LEU A 120 6.91 0.66 8.62
C LEU A 120 5.84 1.69 8.98
N ALA A 121 5.44 1.74 10.25
CA ALA A 121 4.51 2.74 10.76
C ALA A 121 5.06 4.17 10.60
N LEU A 122 6.35 4.38 10.88
CA LEU A 122 7.02 5.66 10.71
C LEU A 122 7.01 6.13 9.26
N SER A 123 7.29 5.24 8.32
CA SER A 123 7.22 5.55 6.89
C SER A 123 5.80 6.00 6.50
N ALA A 124 4.76 5.26 6.92
CA ALA A 124 3.38 5.65 6.67
C ALA A 124 3.02 7.03 7.26
N PHE A 125 3.48 7.34 8.48
CA PHE A 125 3.25 8.64 9.10
C PHE A 125 3.97 9.79 8.38
N LEU A 126 5.21 9.60 7.94
CA LEU A 126 5.92 10.62 7.18
C LEU A 126 5.23 10.91 5.84
N SER A 127 4.81 9.86 5.12
CA SER A 127 4.06 10.04 3.87
C SER A 127 2.72 10.75 4.13
N ALA A 128 1.99 10.39 5.20
CA ALA A 128 0.73 11.04 5.58
C ALA A 128 0.90 12.52 5.97
N LEU A 129 2.05 12.89 6.56
CA LEU A 129 2.45 14.27 6.84
C LEU A 129 2.95 15.04 5.60
N GLY A 130 2.87 14.43 4.41
CA GLY A 130 3.25 15.06 3.15
C GLY A 130 4.76 15.11 2.89
N VAL A 131 5.54 14.27 3.59
CA VAL A 131 6.98 14.11 3.30
C VAL A 131 7.14 13.12 2.15
N PRO A 132 7.80 13.52 1.04
CA PRO A 132 8.12 12.60 -0.05
C PRO A 132 9.10 11.52 0.40
N ASP A 133 8.88 10.29 -0.07
CA ASP A 133 9.71 9.14 0.23
C ASP A 133 11.18 9.33 -0.24
N GLU A 134 11.45 10.15 -1.26
CA GLU A 134 12.83 10.53 -1.65
C GLU A 134 13.57 11.29 -0.56
N LEU A 135 12.85 12.08 0.23
CA LEU A 135 13.42 12.88 1.29
C LEU A 135 13.56 12.09 2.58
N PHE A 136 13.12 10.82 2.62
CA PHE A 136 13.26 10.01 3.81
C PHE A 136 14.75 9.75 4.07
N PRO A 137 15.25 10.11 5.26
CA PRO A 137 16.59 9.74 5.64
C PRO A 137 16.81 8.22 5.54
N ARG A 138 18.01 7.80 5.16
CA ARG A 138 18.35 6.38 5.01
C ARG A 138 18.41 5.64 6.34
N THR A 139 18.68 6.38 7.42
CA THR A 139 18.73 5.84 8.79
C THR A 139 17.38 5.99 9.49
N LEU A 140 17.05 5.02 10.35
CA LEU A 140 15.85 5.08 11.19
C LEU A 140 15.86 6.33 12.08
N GLU A 141 16.99 6.65 12.69
CA GLU A 141 17.17 7.83 13.53
C GLU A 141 16.88 9.13 12.77
N GLY A 142 17.34 9.24 11.51
CA GLY A 142 17.05 10.39 10.68
C GLY A 142 15.55 10.52 10.37
N ARG A 143 14.85 9.42 10.07
CA ARG A 143 13.40 9.43 9.85
C ARG A 143 12.64 9.83 11.10
N LEU A 144 13.05 9.35 12.28
CA LEU A 144 12.47 9.73 13.56
C LEU A 144 12.66 11.23 13.85
N SER A 145 13.85 11.76 13.56
CA SER A 145 14.13 13.19 13.69
C SER A 145 13.23 14.03 12.76
N LEU A 146 13.07 13.60 11.50
CA LEU A 146 12.21 14.27 10.54
C LEU A 146 10.74 14.25 10.97
N TYR A 147 10.26 13.10 11.44
CA TYR A 147 8.89 12.93 11.96
C TYR A 147 8.62 13.89 13.13
N ARG A 148 9.53 13.93 14.11
CA ARG A 148 9.44 14.86 15.25
C ARG A 148 9.47 16.32 14.82
N SER A 149 10.29 16.66 13.82
CA SER A 149 10.35 18.01 13.26
C SER A 149 9.03 18.43 12.62
N LYS A 150 8.37 17.52 11.87
CA LYS A 150 7.05 17.79 11.26
C LYS A 150 5.94 17.96 12.28
N LEU A 151 5.95 17.16 13.33
CA LEU A 151 5.02 17.34 14.43
C LEU A 151 5.27 18.68 15.16
N ALA A 152 6.53 19.04 15.42
CA ALA A 152 6.87 20.33 16.03
C ALA A 152 6.45 21.53 15.16
N GLU A 153 6.56 21.43 13.84
CA GLU A 153 6.07 22.44 12.89
C GLU A 153 4.55 22.63 13.01
N LEU A 154 3.79 21.53 13.04
CA LEU A 154 2.34 21.57 13.25
C LEU A 154 1.98 22.11 14.65
N ALA A 155 2.71 21.72 15.68
CA ALA A 155 2.55 22.23 17.04
C ALA A 155 2.70 23.75 17.11
N ALA A 156 3.76 24.29 16.47
CA ALA A 156 4.01 25.73 16.42
C ALA A 156 2.90 26.53 15.70
N GLN A 157 2.17 25.87 14.79
CA GLN A 157 1.00 26.42 14.10
C GLN A 157 -0.31 26.24 14.89
N GLY A 158 -0.26 25.68 16.12
CA GLY A 158 -1.46 25.32 16.89
C GLY A 158 -2.24 24.14 16.30
N ARG A 159 -1.62 23.36 15.40
CA ARG A 159 -2.25 22.25 14.68
C ARG A 159 -1.95 20.91 15.36
N GLY A 160 -2.54 20.71 16.54
CA GLY A 160 -2.46 19.44 17.26
C GLY A 160 -2.93 18.26 16.39
N VAL A 161 -2.26 17.11 16.54
CA VAL A 161 -2.55 15.88 15.77
C VAL A 161 -2.91 14.77 16.75
N LEU A 162 -3.94 14.00 16.42
CA LEU A 162 -4.29 12.77 17.12
C LEU A 162 -3.61 11.57 16.46
N ILE A 163 -2.82 10.82 17.22
CA ILE A 163 -2.14 9.62 16.74
C ILE A 163 -2.82 8.40 17.36
N VAL A 164 -3.44 7.56 16.54
CA VAL A 164 -4.14 6.34 16.95
C VAL A 164 -3.29 5.12 16.60
N LEU A 165 -2.88 4.36 17.63
CA LEU A 165 -2.02 3.18 17.52
C LEU A 165 -2.81 1.95 17.98
N ASP A 166 -3.38 1.21 17.02
CA ASP A 166 -4.25 0.07 17.31
C ASP A 166 -3.46 -1.25 17.42
N ASN A 167 -3.92 -2.19 18.25
CA ASN A 167 -3.36 -3.54 18.41
C ASN A 167 -1.85 -3.59 18.75
N VAL A 168 -1.40 -2.71 19.63
CA VAL A 168 0.01 -2.68 20.06
C VAL A 168 0.27 -3.84 21.02
N SER A 169 1.36 -4.57 20.77
CA SER A 169 1.77 -5.73 21.59
C SER A 169 2.99 -5.48 22.45
N ALA A 170 3.84 -4.50 22.12
CA ALA A 170 5.03 -4.19 22.88
C ALA A 170 5.33 -2.70 22.89
N SER A 171 5.83 -2.17 24.02
CA SER A 171 6.19 -0.75 24.16
C SER A 171 7.24 -0.31 23.14
N GLU A 172 8.15 -1.21 22.76
CA GLU A 172 9.20 -0.96 21.77
C GLU A 172 8.65 -0.60 20.38
N GLN A 173 7.45 -1.09 20.02
CA GLN A 173 6.81 -0.79 18.72
C GLN A 173 6.45 0.70 18.57
N VAL A 174 6.19 1.38 19.68
CA VAL A 174 5.55 2.71 19.65
C VAL A 174 6.35 3.79 20.37
N ARG A 175 7.29 3.43 21.24
CA ARG A 175 8.07 4.39 22.06
C ARG A 175 8.79 5.44 21.21
N SER A 176 9.31 5.06 20.04
CA SER A 176 10.00 5.99 19.14
C SER A 176 9.05 6.97 18.43
N LEU A 177 7.78 6.57 18.25
CA LEU A 177 6.73 7.31 17.54
C LEU A 177 5.96 8.30 18.42
N LEU A 178 6.25 8.34 19.73
CA LEU A 178 5.58 9.29 20.61
C LEU A 178 6.02 10.73 20.28
N PRO A 179 5.07 11.69 20.22
CA PRO A 179 5.37 13.09 19.94
C PRO A 179 6.18 13.72 21.08
N GLY A 180 6.85 14.84 20.81
CA GLY A 180 7.59 15.60 21.83
C GLY A 180 6.76 16.66 22.55
N SER A 181 5.62 17.05 21.99
CA SER A 181 4.76 18.14 22.50
C SER A 181 3.40 17.62 22.94
N THR A 182 2.89 18.18 24.04
CA THR A 182 1.55 17.88 24.60
C THR A 182 0.42 18.57 23.84
N CYS A 183 0.65 19.26 22.72
CA CYS A 183 -0.45 19.64 21.82
C CYS A 183 -0.95 18.46 20.97
N HIS A 184 -0.13 17.41 20.83
CA HIS A 184 -0.52 16.15 20.21
C HIS A 184 -1.03 15.18 21.28
N ARG A 185 -1.87 14.23 20.86
CA ARG A 185 -2.35 13.15 21.71
C ARG A 185 -2.10 11.82 21.04
N VAL A 186 -1.78 10.82 21.84
CA VAL A 186 -1.63 9.43 21.41
C VAL A 186 -2.70 8.61 22.09
N LEU A 187 -3.53 7.95 21.29
CA LEU A 187 -4.52 6.97 21.73
C LEU A 187 -4.04 5.59 21.28
N LEU A 188 -3.76 4.69 22.22
CA LEU A 188 -3.29 3.35 21.90
C LEU A 188 -4.23 2.28 22.44
N THR A 189 -4.34 1.16 21.73
CA THR A 189 -5.05 -0.03 22.20
C THR A 189 -4.08 -1.20 22.39
N SER A 190 -4.27 -1.96 23.47
CA SER A 190 -3.45 -3.14 23.76
C SER A 190 -4.21 -4.18 24.56
N ARG A 191 -3.78 -5.45 24.53
CA ARG A 191 -4.36 -6.52 25.35
C ARG A 191 -3.77 -6.56 26.76
N HIS A 192 -2.61 -5.94 26.97
CA HIS A 192 -1.92 -5.88 28.25
C HIS A 192 -1.34 -4.48 28.47
N THR A 193 -1.02 -4.18 29.72
CA THR A 193 -0.46 -2.88 30.09
C THR A 193 0.94 -2.71 29.48
N LEU A 194 1.18 -1.57 28.83
CA LEU A 194 2.46 -1.21 28.24
C LEU A 194 3.14 -0.12 29.07
N ASP A 195 4.41 -0.31 29.42
CA ASP A 195 5.18 0.71 30.13
C ASP A 195 5.60 1.84 29.18
N LEU A 196 4.77 2.89 29.13
CA LEU A 196 4.95 4.08 28.28
C LEU A 196 4.65 5.40 29.02
N GLY A 197 4.51 5.38 30.35
CA GLY A 197 4.06 6.54 31.13
C GLY A 197 2.63 7.02 30.81
N SER A 198 1.85 6.20 30.11
CA SER A 198 0.50 6.50 29.67
C SER A 198 -0.50 6.61 30.82
N ARG A 199 -1.56 7.41 30.63
CA ARG A 199 -2.80 7.21 31.39
C ARG A 199 -3.40 5.88 30.91
N ILE A 200 -3.73 4.98 31.82
CA ILE A 200 -4.32 3.69 31.48
C ILE A 200 -5.82 3.79 31.75
N LEU A 201 -6.61 3.33 30.79
CA LEU A 201 -8.04 3.09 30.95
C LEU A 201 -8.27 1.62 30.67
N ASP A 202 -8.44 0.85 31.75
CA ASP A 202 -8.76 -0.56 31.67
C ASP A 202 -10.22 -0.73 31.25
N LEU A 203 -10.41 -1.34 30.09
CA LEU A 203 -11.69 -1.78 29.60
C LEU A 203 -11.92 -3.21 30.06
N ASP A 204 -12.77 -3.34 31.07
CA ASP A 204 -13.39 -4.61 31.42
C ASP A 204 -14.55 -4.93 30.46
N VAL A 205 -15.26 -6.04 30.61
CA VAL A 205 -16.49 -6.37 29.88
C VAL A 205 -17.61 -5.33 30.09
N LEU A 206 -18.70 -5.39 29.33
CA LEU A 206 -19.82 -4.46 29.53
C LEU A 206 -20.48 -4.71 30.90
N PRO A 207 -20.93 -3.67 31.60
CA PRO A 207 -21.89 -3.83 32.69
C PRO A 207 -23.14 -4.56 32.19
N GLU A 208 -23.77 -5.36 33.04
CA GLU A 208 -24.96 -6.16 32.67
C GLU A 208 -26.05 -5.30 32.02
N SER A 209 -26.37 -4.13 32.59
CA SER A 209 -27.36 -3.22 32.03
C SER A 209 -27.01 -2.76 30.62
N GLU A 210 -25.75 -2.42 30.36
CA GLU A 210 -25.30 -1.98 29.03
C GLU A 210 -25.26 -3.14 28.03
N ALA A 211 -24.98 -4.36 28.49
CA ALA A 211 -25.00 -5.57 27.66
C ALA A 211 -26.43 -5.94 27.22
N VAL A 212 -27.38 -5.88 28.15
CA VAL A 212 -28.81 -6.06 27.89
C VAL A 212 -29.31 -4.98 26.92
N ASP A 213 -28.94 -3.71 27.18
CA ASP A 213 -29.29 -2.59 26.31
C ASP A 213 -28.72 -2.75 24.89
N LEU A 214 -27.51 -3.29 24.75
CA LEU A 214 -26.90 -3.55 23.44
C LEU A 214 -27.69 -4.60 22.66
N ILE A 215 -28.13 -5.69 23.31
CA ILE A 215 -28.98 -6.72 22.67
C ILE A 215 -30.29 -6.07 22.21
N ALA A 216 -30.99 -5.38 23.12
CA ALA A 216 -32.29 -4.74 22.83
C ALA A 216 -32.19 -3.71 21.70
N ARG A 217 -31.17 -2.84 21.72
CA ARG A 217 -30.94 -1.85 20.65
C ARG A 217 -30.65 -2.51 19.31
N THR A 218 -29.88 -3.59 19.29
CA THR A 218 -29.54 -4.29 18.04
C THR A 218 -30.80 -4.90 17.41
N LEU A 219 -31.69 -5.49 18.22
CA LEU A 219 -33.01 -5.96 17.77
C LEU A 219 -33.85 -4.79 17.20
N ASN A 220 -33.97 -3.71 17.97
CA ASN A 220 -34.79 -2.55 17.61
C ASN A 220 -34.30 -1.80 16.37
N VAL A 221 -32.99 -1.72 16.15
CA VAL A 221 -32.39 -1.09 14.95
C VAL A 221 -32.80 -1.82 13.68
N ARG A 222 -32.86 -3.16 13.72
CA ARG A 222 -33.30 -3.97 12.58
C ARG A 222 -34.83 -4.06 12.49
N ARG A 223 -35.51 -4.08 13.63
CA ARG A 223 -36.96 -4.24 13.76
C ARG A 223 -37.49 -3.38 14.92
N PRO A 224 -37.97 -2.16 14.66
CA PRO A 224 -38.42 -1.25 15.71
C PRO A 224 -39.57 -1.77 16.58
N GLU A 225 -40.32 -2.77 16.12
CA GLU A 225 -41.45 -3.40 16.83
C GLU A 225 -41.06 -4.69 17.58
N ASP A 226 -39.76 -5.03 17.66
CA ASP A 226 -39.29 -6.24 18.33
C ASP A 226 -39.31 -6.09 19.86
N THR A 227 -40.36 -6.62 20.49
CA THR A 227 -40.59 -6.53 21.95
C THR A 227 -39.97 -7.67 22.75
N ARG A 228 -39.31 -8.65 22.10
CA ARG A 228 -38.82 -9.87 22.77
C ARG A 228 -37.85 -9.60 23.93
N ALA A 229 -37.03 -8.56 23.81
CA ALA A 229 -36.11 -8.18 24.88
C ALA A 229 -36.83 -7.68 26.15
N GLU A 230 -38.02 -7.08 25.98
CA GLU A 230 -38.88 -6.61 27.08
C GLU A 230 -39.74 -7.76 27.64
N GLU A 231 -40.18 -8.68 26.78
CA GLU A 231 -41.01 -9.84 27.13
C GLU A 231 -40.23 -10.94 27.85
N GLU A 232 -38.95 -11.14 27.50
CA GLU A 232 -38.08 -12.20 28.04
C GLU A 232 -36.86 -11.67 28.84
N PRO A 233 -37.03 -10.79 29.86
CA PRO A 233 -35.91 -10.10 30.51
C PRO A 233 -34.97 -11.03 31.29
N ALA A 234 -35.43 -12.22 31.69
CA ALA A 234 -34.58 -13.24 32.29
C ALA A 234 -33.66 -13.89 31.24
N ALA A 235 -34.20 -14.25 30.07
CA ALA A 235 -33.44 -14.86 28.99
C ALA A 235 -32.41 -13.89 28.41
N VAL A 236 -32.74 -12.59 28.26
CA VAL A 236 -31.77 -11.58 27.79
C VAL A 236 -30.58 -11.44 28.73
N ARG A 237 -30.82 -11.42 30.05
CA ARG A 237 -29.75 -11.34 31.05
C ARG A 237 -28.88 -12.59 31.03
N GLU A 238 -29.49 -13.75 30.88
CA GLU A 238 -28.75 -15.01 30.79
C GLU A 238 -27.95 -15.13 29.49
N LEU A 239 -28.51 -14.70 28.35
CA LEU A 239 -27.80 -14.58 27.08
C LEU A 239 -26.58 -13.65 27.22
N ALA A 240 -26.76 -12.50 27.88
CA ALA A 240 -25.69 -11.55 28.11
C ALA A 240 -24.55 -12.16 28.97
N LEU A 241 -24.93 -12.92 30.01
CA LEU A 241 -24.00 -13.66 30.85
C LEU A 241 -23.23 -14.74 30.07
N LEU A 242 -23.91 -15.53 29.24
CA LEU A 242 -23.27 -16.56 28.40
C LEU A 242 -22.32 -15.95 27.35
N CYS A 243 -22.63 -14.75 26.85
CA CYS A 243 -21.74 -13.96 26.02
C CYS A 243 -20.53 -13.40 26.80
N GLY A 244 -20.46 -13.59 28.12
CA GLY A 244 -19.43 -13.04 28.99
C GLY A 244 -19.44 -11.51 29.01
N TYR A 245 -20.59 -10.91 28.68
CA TYR A 245 -20.75 -9.46 28.50
C TYR A 245 -19.76 -8.81 27.51
N LEU A 246 -19.21 -9.61 26.58
CA LEU A 246 -18.30 -9.11 25.54
C LEU A 246 -19.11 -8.49 24.39
N PRO A 247 -18.87 -7.21 24.02
CA PRO A 247 -19.63 -6.53 22.96
C PRO A 247 -19.71 -7.33 21.65
N LEU A 248 -18.60 -7.96 21.25
CA LEU A 248 -18.55 -8.74 20.02
C LEU A 248 -19.46 -9.98 20.06
N ALA A 249 -19.44 -10.74 21.16
CA ALA A 249 -20.30 -11.91 21.32
C ALA A 249 -21.77 -11.49 21.34
N LEU A 250 -22.09 -10.43 22.09
CA LEU A 250 -23.43 -9.88 22.20
C LEU A 250 -23.98 -9.39 20.85
N ALA A 251 -23.17 -8.67 20.06
CA ALA A 251 -23.56 -8.19 18.74
C ALA A 251 -23.86 -9.36 17.79
N VAL A 252 -23.04 -10.41 17.80
CA VAL A 252 -23.27 -11.62 17.02
C VAL A 252 -24.58 -12.30 17.44
N THR A 253 -24.79 -12.56 18.73
CA THR A 253 -26.01 -13.24 19.21
C THR A 253 -27.27 -12.40 18.99
N ALA A 254 -27.20 -11.09 19.19
CA ALA A 254 -28.31 -10.20 18.94
C ALA A 254 -28.66 -10.12 17.44
N SER A 255 -27.66 -10.15 16.56
CA SER A 255 -27.91 -10.27 15.12
C SER A 255 -28.56 -11.61 14.74
N ILE A 256 -28.20 -12.71 15.40
CA ILE A 256 -28.83 -14.01 15.17
C ILE A 256 -30.34 -13.91 15.48
N LEU A 257 -30.69 -13.35 16.65
CA LEU A 257 -32.08 -13.11 17.04
C LEU A 257 -32.80 -12.15 16.08
N ALA A 258 -32.14 -11.08 15.63
CA ALA A 258 -32.74 -10.13 14.70
C ALA A 258 -33.02 -10.75 13.31
N GLY A 259 -32.27 -11.79 12.95
CA GLY A 259 -32.43 -12.56 11.71
C GLY A 259 -33.56 -13.58 11.76
N ASP A 260 -33.90 -14.08 12.94
CA ASP A 260 -34.95 -15.09 13.17
C ASP A 260 -35.98 -14.57 14.19
N PRO A 261 -37.09 -13.99 13.72
CA PRO A 261 -38.07 -13.29 14.58
C PRO A 261 -38.96 -14.24 15.36
N GLU A 262 -39.10 -15.48 14.89
CA GLU A 262 -39.92 -16.51 15.51
C GLU A 262 -39.18 -17.20 16.64
N GLN A 263 -37.84 -17.21 16.60
CA GLN A 263 -37.02 -17.75 17.67
C GLN A 263 -37.11 -16.89 18.94
N SER A 264 -37.38 -17.52 20.08
CA SER A 264 -37.34 -16.83 21.38
C SER A 264 -35.91 -16.57 21.84
N ILE A 265 -35.75 -15.60 22.75
CA ILE A 265 -34.44 -15.32 23.36
C ILE A 265 -34.01 -16.52 24.23
N GLY A 266 -34.96 -17.16 24.92
CA GLY A 266 -34.74 -18.39 25.67
C GLY A 266 -34.15 -19.53 24.83
N GLU A 267 -34.73 -19.82 23.66
CA GLU A 267 -34.25 -20.88 22.76
C GLU A 267 -32.80 -20.65 22.30
N LEU A 268 -32.43 -19.41 21.96
CA LEU A 268 -31.04 -19.11 21.58
C LEU A 268 -30.09 -19.24 22.79
N THR A 269 -30.55 -18.84 23.96
CA THR A 269 -29.78 -18.93 25.21
C THR A 269 -29.44 -20.38 25.55
N GLU A 270 -30.39 -21.30 25.40
CA GLU A 270 -30.15 -22.74 25.57
C GLU A 270 -29.15 -23.28 24.53
N ALA A 271 -29.32 -22.92 23.25
CA ALA A 271 -28.40 -23.34 22.20
C ALA A 271 -26.96 -22.86 22.44
N LEU A 272 -26.78 -21.63 22.96
CA LEU A 272 -25.48 -21.08 23.29
C LEU A 272 -24.83 -21.79 24.48
N ARG A 273 -25.62 -22.17 25.49
CA ARG A 273 -25.16 -22.94 26.65
C ARG A 273 -24.64 -24.32 26.24
N ASP A 274 -25.39 -25.03 25.41
CA ASP A 274 -25.00 -26.35 24.90
C ASP A 274 -23.71 -26.26 24.08
N GLY A 275 -23.58 -25.24 23.23
CA GLY A 275 -22.37 -24.98 22.46
C GLY A 275 -21.16 -24.64 23.34
N ALA A 276 -21.33 -23.80 24.36
CA ALA A 276 -20.28 -23.43 25.29
C ALA A 276 -19.78 -24.66 26.09
N THR A 277 -20.68 -25.52 26.55
CA THR A 277 -20.36 -26.75 27.30
C THR A 277 -19.52 -27.72 26.46
N ARG A 278 -19.84 -27.87 25.15
CA ARG A 278 -19.03 -28.70 24.23
C ARG A 278 -17.63 -28.11 23.97
N LEU A 279 -17.48 -26.79 24.03
CA LEU A 279 -16.19 -26.10 23.87
C LEU A 279 -15.36 -26.07 25.17
N GLU A 280 -16.01 -26.22 26.33
CA GLU A 280 -15.36 -26.34 27.65
C GLU A 280 -14.50 -27.59 27.78
N GLU A 281 -14.87 -28.70 27.13
CA GLU A 281 -14.09 -29.95 27.10
C GLU A 281 -12.77 -29.82 26.34
N LEU A 282 -12.56 -28.71 25.60
CA LEU A 282 -11.46 -28.55 24.64
C LEU A 282 -10.53 -27.35 24.91
N SER A 283 -10.82 -26.40 25.83
CA SER A 283 -9.94 -25.21 26.00
C SER A 283 -10.09 -24.37 27.30
N TYR A 284 -8.99 -23.71 27.72
CA TYR A 284 -8.91 -22.75 28.84
C TYR A 284 -8.86 -21.27 28.35
N SER A 285 -9.54 -20.36 29.06
CA SER A 285 -9.53 -18.87 29.00
C SER A 285 -10.66 -18.14 28.24
N ALA A 286 -10.78 -16.82 28.49
CA ALA A 286 -11.88 -15.86 28.20
C ALA A 286 -12.39 -15.75 26.74
N GLY A 287 -11.87 -16.55 25.80
CA GLY A 287 -12.35 -16.64 24.42
C GLY A 287 -13.54 -17.58 24.20
N ARG A 288 -14.06 -18.23 25.25
CA ARG A 288 -15.12 -19.26 25.17
C ARG A 288 -16.46 -18.73 24.68
N SER A 289 -16.91 -17.59 25.20
CA SER A 289 -18.22 -17.02 24.87
C SER A 289 -18.29 -16.52 23.43
N VAL A 290 -17.23 -15.88 22.95
CA VAL A 290 -17.09 -15.43 21.57
C VAL A 290 -17.03 -16.61 20.61
N ALA A 291 -16.30 -17.67 20.95
CA ALA A 291 -16.21 -18.87 20.13
C ALA A 291 -17.57 -19.58 20.00
N ALA A 292 -18.35 -19.68 21.08
CA ALA A 292 -19.69 -20.27 21.05
C ALA A 292 -20.66 -19.44 20.18
N ALA A 293 -20.64 -18.10 20.29
CA ALA A 293 -21.46 -17.21 19.46
C ALA A 293 -21.10 -17.35 17.96
N PHE A 294 -19.80 -17.40 17.63
CA PHE A 294 -19.36 -17.63 16.25
C PHE A 294 -19.77 -19.01 15.74
N ALA A 295 -19.63 -20.06 16.56
CA ALA A 295 -20.03 -21.41 16.18
C ALA A 295 -21.53 -21.52 15.89
N LEU A 296 -22.38 -20.84 16.68
CA LEU A 296 -23.82 -20.77 16.42
C LEU A 296 -24.15 -20.03 15.13
N SER A 297 -23.54 -18.87 14.89
CA SER A 297 -23.76 -18.12 13.65
C SER A 297 -23.32 -18.95 12.43
N TYR A 298 -22.16 -19.60 12.55
CA TYR A 298 -21.60 -20.47 11.51
C TYR A 298 -22.45 -21.71 11.23
N ALA A 299 -23.01 -22.36 12.25
CA ALA A 299 -23.87 -23.53 12.09
C ALA A 299 -25.18 -23.25 11.35
N ARG A 300 -25.62 -21.98 11.30
CA ARG A 300 -26.81 -21.53 10.54
C ARG A 300 -26.52 -21.20 9.09
N LEU A 301 -25.25 -21.12 8.69
CA LEU A 301 -24.88 -20.84 7.32
C LEU A 301 -25.22 -22.02 6.43
N THR A 302 -25.67 -21.73 5.21
CA THR A 302 -25.74 -22.76 4.16
C THR A 302 -24.33 -23.30 3.85
N PRO A 303 -24.20 -24.50 3.26
CA PRO A 303 -22.90 -25.06 2.92
C PRO A 303 -22.03 -24.13 2.06
N ASP A 304 -22.65 -23.39 1.13
CA ASP A 304 -21.95 -22.44 0.25
C ASP A 304 -21.48 -21.18 0.99
N GLU A 305 -22.28 -20.67 1.93
CA GLU A 305 -21.93 -19.52 2.78
C GLU A 305 -20.80 -19.87 3.76
N ALA A 306 -20.90 -21.03 4.43
CA ALA A 306 -19.87 -21.53 5.33
C ALA A 306 -18.54 -21.73 4.58
N ARG A 307 -18.59 -22.29 3.37
CA ARG A 307 -17.42 -22.44 2.50
C ARG A 307 -16.83 -21.09 2.08
N MET A 308 -17.66 -20.12 1.69
CA MET A 308 -17.18 -18.76 1.39
C MET A 308 -16.45 -18.16 2.60
N PHE A 309 -17.04 -18.24 3.79
CA PHE A 309 -16.45 -17.71 5.02
C PHE A 309 -15.08 -18.35 5.34
N ARG A 310 -14.98 -19.68 5.25
CA ARG A 310 -13.70 -20.40 5.41
C ARG A 310 -12.65 -19.94 4.41
N LEU A 311 -13.00 -19.85 3.12
CA LEU A 311 -12.03 -19.48 2.07
C LEU A 311 -11.61 -18.00 2.11
N LEU A 312 -12.44 -17.08 2.64
CA LEU A 312 -12.02 -15.69 2.84
C LEU A 312 -10.79 -15.56 3.75
N SER A 313 -10.60 -16.50 4.67
CA SER A 313 -9.43 -16.53 5.56
C SER A 313 -8.10 -16.74 4.85
N ILE A 314 -8.12 -17.30 3.63
CA ILE A 314 -6.93 -17.50 2.79
C ILE A 314 -6.40 -16.16 2.28
N ASN A 315 -7.27 -15.14 2.10
CA ASN A 315 -6.84 -13.84 1.62
C ASN A 315 -5.84 -13.19 2.60
N PRO A 316 -4.63 -12.84 2.16
CA PRO A 316 -3.58 -12.44 3.10
C PRO A 316 -3.71 -11.01 3.63
N GLY A 317 -4.58 -10.15 3.08
CA GLY A 317 -4.89 -8.85 3.69
C GLY A 317 -6.23 -8.82 4.42
N GLN A 318 -6.51 -7.67 5.05
CA GLN A 318 -7.70 -7.46 5.89
C GLN A 318 -9.00 -7.24 5.09
N GLN A 319 -8.88 -6.81 3.84
CA GLN A 319 -10.02 -6.57 2.96
C GLN A 319 -9.98 -7.48 1.75
N VAL A 320 -11.15 -7.91 1.28
CA VAL A 320 -11.30 -8.77 0.10
C VAL A 320 -12.32 -8.14 -0.83
N SER A 321 -11.94 -7.92 -2.09
CA SER A 321 -12.90 -7.51 -3.11
C SER A 321 -13.85 -8.64 -3.49
N VAL A 322 -15.04 -8.33 -4.00
CA VAL A 322 -15.96 -9.33 -4.57
C VAL A 322 -15.27 -10.18 -5.65
N ALA A 323 -14.38 -9.59 -6.45
CA ALA A 323 -13.63 -10.29 -7.49
C ALA A 323 -12.64 -11.31 -6.90
N ALA A 324 -11.87 -10.92 -5.88
CA ALA A 324 -10.96 -11.83 -5.18
C ALA A 324 -11.73 -12.96 -4.46
N ALA A 325 -12.86 -12.66 -3.82
CA ALA A 325 -13.73 -13.67 -3.20
C ALA A 325 -14.31 -14.66 -4.22
N ALA A 326 -14.67 -14.18 -5.41
CA ALA A 326 -15.12 -15.03 -6.51
C ALA A 326 -14.00 -15.95 -7.00
N ALA A 327 -12.78 -15.42 -7.16
CA ALA A 327 -11.61 -16.22 -7.53
C ALA A 327 -11.29 -17.31 -6.49
N LEU A 328 -11.27 -16.96 -5.20
CA LEU A 328 -11.06 -17.89 -4.08
C LEU A 328 -12.02 -19.08 -4.15
N THR A 329 -13.31 -18.80 -4.32
CA THR A 329 -14.36 -19.83 -4.31
C THR A 329 -14.51 -20.58 -5.64
N GLY A 330 -13.99 -20.03 -6.74
CA GLY A 330 -14.20 -20.54 -8.09
C GLY A 330 -15.58 -20.18 -8.66
N LEU A 331 -16.25 -19.15 -8.11
CA LEU A 331 -17.59 -18.73 -8.48
C LEU A 331 -17.57 -17.53 -9.44
N LYS A 332 -18.73 -17.21 -10.02
CA LYS A 332 -18.92 -15.95 -10.74
C LYS A 332 -19.17 -14.79 -9.77
N ALA A 333 -18.72 -13.58 -10.12
CA ALA A 333 -18.86 -12.39 -9.26
C ALA A 333 -20.28 -12.12 -8.72
N PRO A 334 -21.39 -12.32 -9.48
CA PRO A 334 -22.74 -12.16 -8.93
C PRO A 334 -23.07 -13.17 -7.82
N GLN A 335 -22.62 -14.42 -7.94
CA GLN A 335 -22.83 -15.46 -6.93
C GLN A 335 -22.03 -15.16 -5.67
N ALA A 336 -20.74 -14.80 -5.83
CA ALA A 336 -19.89 -14.40 -4.71
C ALA A 336 -20.48 -13.20 -3.97
N ARG A 337 -20.99 -12.19 -4.69
CA ARG A 337 -21.65 -11.03 -4.08
C ARG A 337 -22.87 -11.42 -3.23
N LYS A 338 -23.69 -12.36 -3.70
CA LYS A 338 -24.85 -12.86 -2.94
C LYS A 338 -24.42 -13.53 -1.63
N LEU A 339 -23.41 -14.41 -1.70
CA LEU A 339 -22.88 -15.08 -0.51
C LEU A 339 -22.25 -14.10 0.48
N LEU A 340 -21.49 -13.10 0.00
CA LEU A 340 -20.93 -12.04 0.84
C LEU A 340 -22.03 -11.18 1.49
N GLN A 341 -23.12 -10.90 0.79
CA GLN A 341 -24.27 -10.19 1.38
C GLN A 341 -24.93 -11.01 2.49
N ALA A 342 -25.07 -12.34 2.30
CA ALA A 342 -25.61 -13.23 3.33
C ALA A 342 -24.68 -13.33 4.56
N LEU A 343 -23.37 -13.49 4.35
CA LEU A 343 -22.38 -13.48 5.43
C LEU A 343 -22.38 -12.16 6.21
N ARG A 344 -22.57 -11.03 5.52
CA ARG A 344 -22.73 -9.73 6.18
C ARG A 344 -24.02 -9.66 6.98
N ALA A 345 -25.14 -10.17 6.45
CA ALA A 345 -26.42 -10.21 7.16
C ALA A 345 -26.33 -11.08 8.44
N ALA A 346 -25.47 -12.11 8.43
CA ALA A 346 -25.12 -12.96 9.56
C ALA A 346 -23.99 -12.41 10.47
N HIS A 347 -23.49 -11.19 10.24
CA HIS A 347 -22.40 -10.56 10.98
C HIS A 347 -21.09 -11.38 11.01
N MET A 348 -20.88 -12.22 10.00
CA MET A 348 -19.65 -13.00 9.83
C MET A 348 -18.55 -12.19 9.13
N ILE A 349 -18.93 -11.09 8.46
CA ILE A 349 -18.03 -10.14 7.80
C ILE A 349 -18.59 -8.71 7.88
N GLU A 350 -17.69 -7.74 7.77
CA GLU A 350 -17.95 -6.30 7.81
C GLU A 350 -17.83 -5.67 6.42
N PRO A 351 -18.47 -4.51 6.16
CA PRO A 351 -18.21 -3.75 4.95
C PRO A 351 -16.76 -3.25 4.91
N GLY A 352 -16.11 -3.39 3.75
CA GLY A 352 -14.82 -2.79 3.45
C GLY A 352 -14.96 -1.47 2.69
N GLU A 353 -13.82 -0.83 2.49
CA GLU A 353 -13.69 0.42 1.74
C GLU A 353 -12.63 0.25 0.64
N PRO A 354 -12.94 0.59 -0.62
CA PRO A 354 -14.16 1.22 -1.13
C PRO A 354 -15.36 0.25 -1.22
N ARG A 355 -16.53 0.76 -1.66
CA ARG A 355 -17.75 -0.05 -1.81
C ARG A 355 -17.49 -1.26 -2.71
N GLY A 356 -17.81 -2.46 -2.23
CA GLY A 356 -17.56 -3.72 -2.94
C GLY A 356 -16.43 -4.56 -2.34
N TRP A 357 -15.82 -4.08 -1.27
CA TRP A 357 -14.89 -4.81 -0.42
C TRP A 357 -15.60 -5.27 0.85
N VAL A 358 -15.10 -6.35 1.42
CA VAL A 358 -15.52 -6.87 2.72
C VAL A 358 -14.31 -7.05 3.61
N ARG A 359 -14.52 -6.97 4.92
CA ARG A 359 -13.51 -7.18 5.95
C ARG A 359 -13.93 -8.34 6.84
N CYS A 360 -12.96 -9.08 7.36
CA CYS A 360 -13.22 -10.05 8.41
C CYS A 360 -12.52 -9.55 9.68
N HIS A 361 -13.28 -9.36 10.75
CA HIS A 361 -12.74 -8.96 12.05
C HIS A 361 -11.72 -10.02 12.53
N ASP A 362 -10.63 -9.61 13.18
CA ASP A 362 -9.49 -10.49 13.52
C ASP A 362 -9.90 -11.80 14.22
N LEU A 363 -10.83 -11.74 15.17
CA LEU A 363 -11.35 -12.94 15.86
C LEU A 363 -12.21 -13.85 14.96
N LEU A 364 -13.04 -13.28 14.09
CA LEU A 364 -13.82 -14.04 13.11
C LEU A 364 -12.90 -14.66 12.07
N ARG A 365 -11.84 -13.95 11.69
CA ARG A 365 -10.82 -14.45 10.78
C ARG A 365 -10.09 -15.66 11.39
N LEU A 366 -9.62 -15.57 12.63
CA LEU A 366 -9.00 -16.70 13.34
C LEU A 366 -9.96 -17.89 13.47
N PHE A 367 -11.25 -17.63 13.68
CA PHE A 367 -12.27 -18.68 13.69
C PHE A 367 -12.44 -19.31 12.28
N ALA A 368 -12.51 -18.49 11.23
CA ALA A 368 -12.56 -18.95 9.84
C ALA A 368 -11.33 -19.78 9.46
N GLU A 369 -10.13 -19.39 9.91
CA GLU A 369 -8.87 -20.11 9.68
C GLU A 369 -8.91 -21.50 10.32
N ARG A 370 -9.43 -21.60 11.55
CA ARG A 370 -9.62 -22.89 12.24
C ARG A 370 -10.64 -23.78 11.53
N CYS A 371 -11.80 -23.24 11.15
CA CYS A 371 -12.80 -23.97 10.37
C CYS A 371 -12.26 -24.40 9.00
N CYS A 372 -11.50 -23.53 8.33
CA CYS A 372 -10.84 -23.84 7.07
C CYS A 372 -9.84 -24.99 7.24
N ALA A 373 -9.02 -24.97 8.29
CA ALA A 373 -8.07 -26.05 8.57
C ALA A 373 -8.74 -27.38 8.93
N ALA A 374 -9.89 -27.35 9.62
CA ALA A 374 -10.61 -28.54 10.07
C ALA A 374 -11.51 -29.17 9.00
N GLU A 375 -12.18 -28.35 8.17
CA GLU A 375 -13.22 -28.80 7.25
C GLU A 375 -12.80 -28.79 5.78
N GLU A 376 -11.84 -27.97 5.37
CA GLU A 376 -11.37 -27.95 3.97
C GLU A 376 -10.17 -28.88 3.77
N GLU A 377 -10.31 -29.79 2.81
CA GLU A 377 -9.22 -30.62 2.36
C GLU A 377 -8.02 -29.77 1.91
N HIS A 378 -6.81 -30.23 2.24
CA HIS A 378 -5.59 -29.51 1.94
C HIS A 378 -5.45 -29.17 0.43
N ALA A 379 -5.80 -30.11 -0.45
CA ALA A 379 -5.78 -29.90 -1.90
C ALA A 379 -6.76 -28.81 -2.38
N MET A 380 -7.92 -28.69 -1.72
CA MET A 380 -8.92 -27.66 -2.04
C MET A 380 -8.46 -26.27 -1.59
N ARG A 381 -7.79 -26.20 -0.42
CA ARG A 381 -7.16 -24.98 0.07
C ARG A 381 -6.05 -24.49 -0.86
N GLU A 382 -5.14 -25.37 -1.26
CA GLU A 382 -4.11 -25.02 -2.25
C GLU A 382 -4.72 -24.58 -3.59
N ALA A 383 -5.79 -25.23 -4.04
CA ALA A 383 -6.46 -24.82 -5.27
C ALA A 383 -7.10 -23.43 -5.15
N ALA A 384 -7.64 -23.07 -3.97
CA ALA A 384 -8.15 -21.74 -3.69
C ALA A 384 -7.04 -20.68 -3.64
N GLU A 385 -5.92 -20.98 -2.97
CA GLU A 385 -4.71 -20.14 -2.96
C GLU A 385 -4.20 -19.88 -4.38
N ARG A 386 -4.07 -20.94 -5.20
CA ARG A 386 -3.64 -20.82 -6.60
C ARG A 386 -4.59 -19.96 -7.43
N ARG A 387 -5.92 -20.07 -7.25
CA ARG A 387 -6.90 -19.23 -7.96
C ARG A 387 -6.80 -17.76 -7.52
N LEU A 388 -6.63 -17.51 -6.23
CA LEU A 388 -6.46 -16.15 -5.70
C LEU A 388 -5.18 -15.51 -6.26
N LEU A 389 -4.06 -16.24 -6.21
CA LEU A 389 -2.78 -15.76 -6.75
C LEU A 389 -2.88 -15.47 -8.26
N ALA A 390 -3.52 -16.36 -9.03
CA ALA A 390 -3.74 -16.14 -10.46
C ALA A 390 -4.59 -14.87 -10.71
N HIS A 391 -5.67 -14.67 -9.95
CA HIS A 391 -6.47 -13.45 -10.02
C HIS A 391 -5.65 -12.20 -9.75
N TYR A 392 -4.87 -12.17 -8.67
CA TYR A 392 -4.04 -11.02 -8.35
C TYR A 392 -2.97 -10.73 -9.39
N ARG A 393 -2.29 -11.76 -9.89
CA ARG A 393 -1.34 -11.63 -11.00
C ARG A 393 -2.01 -11.03 -12.24
N ASP A 394 -3.14 -11.61 -12.68
CA ASP A 394 -3.79 -11.21 -13.93
C ASP A 394 -4.39 -9.82 -13.84
N SER A 395 -5.02 -9.48 -12.71
CA SER A 395 -5.56 -8.15 -12.47
C SER A 395 -4.48 -7.09 -12.33
N ALA A 396 -3.37 -7.38 -11.64
CA ALA A 396 -2.23 -6.45 -11.55
C ALA A 396 -1.60 -6.20 -12.92
N ARG A 397 -1.34 -7.26 -13.70
CA ARG A 397 -0.81 -7.13 -15.07
C ARG A 397 -1.74 -6.32 -15.95
N SER A 398 -3.04 -6.64 -15.96
CA SER A 398 -4.02 -5.92 -16.77
C SER A 398 -4.10 -4.43 -16.41
N ALA A 399 -4.06 -4.11 -15.12
CA ALA A 399 -4.04 -2.72 -14.66
C ALA A 399 -2.76 -1.99 -15.11
N VAL A 400 -1.58 -2.62 -14.95
CA VAL A 400 -0.30 -2.03 -15.39
C VAL A 400 -0.28 -1.80 -16.90
N GLU A 401 -0.75 -2.77 -17.70
CA GLU A 401 -0.85 -2.65 -19.17
C GLU A 401 -1.73 -1.48 -19.59
N ARG A 402 -2.93 -1.35 -18.99
CA ARG A 402 -3.84 -0.23 -19.23
C ARG A 402 -3.21 1.12 -18.88
N ILE A 403 -2.53 1.22 -17.73
CA ILE A 403 -1.85 2.46 -17.32
C ILE A 403 -0.75 2.84 -18.32
N VAL A 404 0.04 1.86 -18.77
CA VAL A 404 1.10 2.10 -19.76
C VAL A 404 0.52 2.54 -21.10
N GLU A 405 -0.56 1.90 -21.56
CA GLU A 405 -1.24 2.25 -22.81
C GLU A 405 -1.81 3.67 -22.75
N MET A 406 -2.56 4.00 -21.70
CA MET A 406 -3.14 5.34 -21.52
C MET A 406 -2.04 6.41 -21.41
N ALA A 407 -0.95 6.12 -20.70
CA ALA A 407 0.17 7.04 -20.57
C ALA A 407 0.86 7.31 -21.91
N ARG A 408 0.92 6.33 -22.83
CA ARG A 408 1.44 6.54 -24.20
C ARG A 408 0.57 7.52 -24.98
N ALA A 409 -0.74 7.47 -24.79
CA ALA A 409 -1.70 8.40 -25.37
C ALA A 409 -1.82 9.74 -24.62
N GLY A 410 -0.94 10.01 -23.64
CA GLY A 410 -0.98 11.25 -22.85
C GLY A 410 -2.15 11.34 -21.86
N ARG A 411 -2.80 10.22 -21.53
CA ARG A 411 -3.96 10.13 -20.63
C ARG A 411 -3.63 9.32 -19.36
N ARG A 412 -4.51 9.39 -18.36
CA ARG A 412 -4.44 8.57 -17.14
C ARG A 412 -5.57 7.55 -17.10
N ASP A 413 -5.28 6.39 -16.54
CA ASP A 413 -6.28 5.40 -16.16
C ASP A 413 -6.49 5.45 -14.64
N GLU A 414 -7.33 6.37 -14.20
CA GLU A 414 -7.57 6.62 -12.76
C GLU A 414 -8.20 5.39 -12.07
N GLU A 415 -9.02 4.61 -12.79
CA GLU A 415 -9.64 3.40 -12.27
C GLU A 415 -8.59 2.31 -11.99
N ALA A 416 -7.69 2.05 -12.95
CA ALA A 416 -6.62 1.07 -12.77
C ALA A 416 -5.64 1.49 -11.67
N GLU A 417 -5.30 2.77 -11.59
CA GLU A 417 -4.44 3.32 -10.53
C GLU A 417 -5.11 3.19 -9.16
N GLN A 418 -6.40 3.52 -9.03
CA GLN A 418 -7.14 3.39 -7.78
C GLN A 418 -7.28 1.93 -7.32
N TRP A 419 -7.49 1.00 -8.25
CA TRP A 419 -7.56 -0.42 -7.93
C TRP A 419 -6.22 -0.93 -7.39
N LEU A 420 -5.10 -0.60 -8.06
CA LEU A 420 -3.76 -0.98 -7.61
C LEU A 420 -3.42 -0.39 -6.23
N ASP A 421 -3.84 0.85 -5.96
CA ASP A 421 -3.64 1.47 -4.65
C ASP A 421 -4.47 0.78 -3.55
N THR A 422 -5.72 0.44 -3.85
CA THR A 422 -6.63 -0.26 -2.94
C THR A 422 -6.14 -1.68 -2.61
N GLU A 423 -5.72 -2.44 -3.63
CA GLU A 423 -5.24 -3.82 -3.47
C GLU A 423 -3.75 -3.89 -3.10
N ARG A 424 -3.03 -2.76 -3.00
CA ARG A 424 -1.58 -2.69 -2.79
C ARG A 424 -1.09 -3.62 -1.67
N LEU A 425 -1.77 -3.61 -0.53
CA LEU A 425 -1.40 -4.46 0.61
C LEU A 425 -1.68 -5.95 0.34
N ASN A 426 -2.84 -6.27 -0.26
CA ASN A 426 -3.17 -7.65 -0.65
C ASN A 426 -2.14 -8.20 -1.65
N LEU A 427 -1.80 -7.43 -2.70
CA LEU A 427 -0.84 -7.86 -3.72
C LEU A 427 0.56 -8.13 -3.14
N ARG A 428 1.01 -7.29 -2.19
CA ARG A 428 2.29 -7.50 -1.51
C ARG A 428 2.27 -8.74 -0.63
N LEU A 429 1.23 -8.92 0.18
CA LEU A 429 1.14 -10.07 1.08
C LEU A 429 0.88 -11.38 0.29
N ALA A 430 0.26 -11.30 -0.88
CA ALA A 430 0.07 -12.44 -1.79
C ALA A 430 1.39 -13.06 -2.27
N LEU A 431 2.51 -12.33 -2.23
CA LEU A 431 3.84 -12.89 -2.51
C LEU A 431 4.32 -13.89 -1.46
N GLY A 432 3.66 -13.94 -0.30
CA GLY A 432 3.89 -14.96 0.74
C GLY A 432 2.98 -16.18 0.65
N LEU A 433 2.07 -16.23 -0.32
CA LEU A 433 1.21 -17.41 -0.55
C LEU A 433 2.00 -18.54 -1.21
N THR A 434 1.55 -19.78 -0.99
CA THR A 434 2.10 -20.94 -1.68
C THR A 434 1.58 -20.97 -3.11
N GLY A 435 2.48 -21.07 -4.09
CA GLY A 435 2.06 -21.13 -5.48
C GLY A 435 3.21 -21.28 -6.46
N PRO A 436 2.90 -21.40 -7.77
CA PRO A 436 3.91 -21.48 -8.81
C PRO A 436 4.79 -20.22 -8.81
N VAL A 437 6.10 -20.41 -8.74
CA VAL A 437 7.09 -19.33 -8.58
C VAL A 437 7.03 -18.34 -9.75
N ASP A 438 6.73 -18.80 -10.97
CA ASP A 438 6.55 -17.94 -12.14
C ASP A 438 5.40 -16.93 -11.96
N MET A 439 4.31 -17.32 -11.31
CA MET A 439 3.19 -16.42 -10.99
C MET A 439 3.59 -15.38 -9.94
N LEU A 440 4.29 -15.82 -8.88
CA LEU A 440 4.78 -14.95 -7.82
C LEU A 440 5.78 -13.92 -8.36
N LEU A 441 6.72 -14.34 -9.21
CA LEU A 441 7.71 -13.44 -9.83
C LEU A 441 7.05 -12.45 -10.78
N SER A 442 6.02 -12.86 -11.53
CA SER A 442 5.24 -11.93 -12.34
C SER A 442 4.51 -10.91 -11.48
N LEU A 443 3.82 -11.35 -10.43
CA LEU A 443 3.12 -10.45 -9.53
C LEU A 443 4.10 -9.46 -8.86
N ALA A 444 5.27 -9.95 -8.43
CA ALA A 444 6.31 -9.10 -7.85
C ALA A 444 6.83 -8.05 -8.85
N HIS A 445 6.95 -8.41 -10.13
CA HIS A 445 7.31 -7.46 -11.18
C HIS A 445 6.30 -6.33 -11.28
N ASP A 446 5.01 -6.65 -11.44
CA ASP A 446 3.94 -5.66 -11.60
C ASP A 446 3.76 -4.78 -10.35
N VAL A 447 3.84 -5.38 -9.16
CA VAL A 447 3.81 -4.65 -7.88
C VAL A 447 5.02 -3.72 -7.73
N SER A 448 6.24 -4.18 -8.03
CA SER A 448 7.43 -3.34 -7.97
C SER A 448 7.39 -2.19 -8.98
N TRP A 449 6.81 -2.43 -10.17
CA TRP A 449 6.61 -1.40 -11.18
C TRP A 449 5.67 -0.30 -10.67
N PHE A 450 4.55 -0.69 -10.05
CA PHE A 450 3.58 0.25 -9.51
C PHE A 450 4.14 1.04 -8.32
N LEU A 451 4.83 0.37 -7.39
CA LEU A 451 5.48 1.03 -6.25
C LEU A 451 6.55 2.02 -6.69
N ARG A 452 7.34 1.70 -7.74
CA ARG A 452 8.26 2.66 -8.36
C ARG A 452 7.53 3.89 -8.90
N ARG A 453 6.38 3.70 -9.56
CA ARG A 453 5.58 4.80 -10.11
C ARG A 453 5.07 5.72 -9.00
N GLN A 454 4.68 5.16 -7.87
CA GLN A 454 4.24 5.88 -6.67
C GLN A 454 5.40 6.39 -5.79
N GLN A 455 6.65 6.16 -6.22
CA GLN A 455 7.85 6.55 -5.48
C GLN A 455 8.00 5.88 -4.10
N GLU A 456 7.32 4.75 -3.86
CA GLU A 456 7.45 3.94 -2.65
C GLU A 456 8.70 3.05 -2.72
N TRP A 457 9.87 3.69 -2.65
CA TRP A 457 11.16 3.05 -2.93
C TRP A 457 11.49 1.88 -2.01
N GLN A 458 11.25 2.01 -0.70
CA GLN A 458 11.60 0.95 0.26
C GLN A 458 10.66 -0.25 0.13
N ALA A 459 9.38 0.01 -0.12
CA ALA A 459 8.38 -1.03 -0.36
C ALA A 459 8.71 -1.83 -1.63
N GLY A 460 9.02 -1.14 -2.73
CA GLY A 460 9.34 -1.80 -3.99
C GLY A 460 10.66 -2.57 -3.92
N GLU A 461 11.69 -2.05 -3.24
CA GLU A 461 12.95 -2.78 -3.03
C GLU A 461 12.72 -4.06 -2.21
N ALA A 462 11.86 -4.02 -1.18
CA ALA A 462 11.49 -5.20 -0.40
C ALA A 462 10.83 -6.28 -1.27
N VAL A 463 9.90 -5.88 -2.16
CA VAL A 463 9.27 -6.79 -3.14
C VAL A 463 10.30 -7.40 -4.09
N CYS A 464 11.25 -6.60 -4.60
CA CYS A 464 12.32 -7.11 -5.45
C CYS A 464 13.25 -8.09 -4.72
N LYS A 465 13.55 -7.87 -3.43
CA LYS A 465 14.36 -8.78 -2.62
C LYS A 465 13.64 -10.11 -2.36
N GLN A 466 12.37 -10.05 -2.00
CA GLN A 466 11.54 -11.24 -1.85
C GLN A 466 11.47 -12.04 -3.16
N ALA A 467 11.33 -11.39 -4.31
CA ALA A 467 11.37 -12.06 -5.61
C ALA A 467 12.70 -12.78 -5.88
N VAL A 468 13.84 -12.18 -5.47
CA VAL A 468 15.15 -12.84 -5.58
C VAL A 468 15.25 -14.05 -4.65
N GLU A 469 14.68 -13.99 -3.44
CA GLU A 469 14.63 -15.12 -2.51
C GLU A 469 13.77 -16.25 -3.07
N LEU A 470 12.55 -15.95 -3.52
CA LEU A 470 11.66 -16.92 -4.17
C LEU A 470 12.33 -17.61 -5.37
N ALA A 471 12.99 -16.84 -6.24
CA ALA A 471 13.68 -17.40 -7.41
C ALA A 471 14.94 -18.20 -7.04
N ARG A 472 15.58 -17.89 -5.90
CA ARG A 472 16.73 -18.65 -5.41
C ARG A 472 16.28 -20.01 -4.88
N ASP A 473 15.20 -20.02 -4.11
CA ASP A 473 14.66 -21.24 -3.49
C ASP A 473 14.06 -22.20 -4.54
N ASP A 474 13.54 -21.66 -5.65
CA ASP A 474 13.08 -22.42 -6.82
C ASP A 474 14.21 -23.16 -7.58
N GLY A 475 15.47 -22.70 -7.45
CA GLY A 475 16.63 -23.31 -8.08
C GLY A 475 16.78 -23.07 -9.60
N ASP A 476 15.81 -22.42 -10.25
CA ASP A 476 15.88 -22.03 -11.67
C ASP A 476 16.79 -20.81 -11.85
N SER A 477 17.96 -21.04 -12.46
CA SER A 477 18.97 -19.99 -12.69
C SER A 477 18.49 -18.88 -13.62
N ALA A 478 17.60 -19.17 -14.59
CA ALA A 478 17.07 -18.16 -15.50
C ALA A 478 16.05 -17.25 -14.79
N ARG A 479 15.22 -17.82 -13.92
CA ARG A 479 14.32 -17.03 -13.05
C ARG A 479 15.09 -16.20 -12.03
N LEU A 480 16.14 -16.76 -11.42
CA LEU A 480 17.00 -16.02 -10.50
C LEU A 480 17.71 -14.84 -11.20
N ALA A 481 18.18 -15.05 -12.43
CA ALA A 481 18.75 -13.99 -13.26
C ALA A 481 17.74 -12.88 -13.55
N LEU A 482 16.49 -13.24 -13.86
CA LEU A 482 15.40 -12.28 -14.07
C LEU A 482 15.06 -11.49 -12.82
N ALA A 483 14.96 -12.15 -11.66
CA ALA A 483 14.72 -11.47 -10.39
C ALA A 483 15.84 -10.49 -10.05
N HIS A 484 17.11 -10.87 -10.25
CA HIS A 484 18.24 -9.97 -10.11
C HIS A 484 18.20 -8.80 -11.10
N TYR A 485 17.90 -9.05 -12.37
CA TYR A 485 17.77 -7.99 -13.37
C TYR A 485 16.69 -6.96 -12.98
N ASN A 486 15.50 -7.43 -12.57
CA ASN A 486 14.40 -6.57 -12.14
C ASN A 486 14.77 -5.75 -10.89
N HIS A 487 15.45 -6.34 -9.91
CA HIS A 487 15.96 -5.63 -8.74
C HIS A 487 17.01 -4.58 -9.12
N GLY A 488 17.92 -4.91 -10.04
CA GLY A 488 18.90 -3.95 -10.58
C GLY A 488 18.23 -2.78 -11.30
N ASP A 489 17.20 -3.03 -12.09
CA ASP A 489 16.41 -1.99 -12.77
C ASP A 489 15.68 -1.10 -11.76
N PHE A 490 15.07 -1.68 -10.73
CA PHE A 490 14.43 -0.94 -9.65
C PHE A 490 15.43 0.00 -8.96
N LEU A 491 16.60 -0.51 -8.55
CA LEU A 491 17.66 0.29 -7.93
C LEU A 491 18.21 1.40 -8.85
N LYS A 492 18.32 1.13 -10.15
CA LYS A 492 18.73 2.14 -11.14
C LYS A 492 17.72 3.29 -11.20
N ASN A 493 16.42 3.00 -11.12
CA ASN A 493 15.37 4.02 -11.10
C ASN A 493 15.32 4.79 -9.77
N MET A 494 15.63 4.13 -8.64
CA MET A 494 15.88 4.74 -7.33
C MET A 494 17.19 5.57 -7.28
N GLN A 495 17.95 5.64 -8.37
CA GLN A 495 19.26 6.30 -8.45
C GLN A 495 20.34 5.70 -7.52
N ALA A 496 20.12 4.49 -7.01
CA ALA A 496 21.08 3.71 -6.24
C ALA A 496 22.10 3.00 -7.15
N TYR A 497 22.77 3.77 -8.02
CA TYR A 497 23.53 3.23 -9.17
C TYR A 497 24.63 2.23 -8.77
N HIS A 498 25.35 2.47 -7.68
CA HIS A 498 26.37 1.54 -7.21
C HIS A 498 25.78 0.17 -6.84
N SER A 499 24.66 0.15 -6.11
CA SER A 499 23.95 -1.09 -5.77
C SER A 499 23.35 -1.74 -7.01
N ALA A 500 22.78 -0.95 -7.93
CA ALA A 500 22.23 -1.45 -9.20
C ALA A 500 23.30 -2.20 -10.02
N LEU A 501 24.51 -1.63 -10.17
CA LEU A 501 25.61 -2.28 -10.90
C LEU A 501 26.02 -3.62 -10.27
N ARG A 502 26.11 -3.71 -8.93
CA ARG A 502 26.42 -4.98 -8.25
C ARG A 502 25.33 -6.03 -8.45
N VAL A 503 24.07 -5.62 -8.44
CA VAL A 503 22.94 -6.53 -8.63
C VAL A 503 22.84 -6.98 -10.10
N PHE A 504 23.05 -6.08 -11.06
CA PHE A 504 23.11 -6.43 -12.48
C PHE A 504 24.27 -7.38 -12.79
N ALA A 505 25.43 -7.25 -12.14
CA ALA A 505 26.54 -8.19 -12.32
C ALA A 505 26.12 -9.63 -11.99
N LYS A 506 25.34 -9.84 -10.91
CA LYS A 506 24.79 -11.17 -10.58
C LYS A 506 23.85 -11.70 -11.66
N ALA A 507 22.97 -10.85 -12.20
CA ALA A 507 22.09 -11.23 -13.31
C ALA A 507 22.89 -11.59 -14.57
N LEU A 508 23.94 -10.82 -14.87
CA LEU A 508 24.81 -11.01 -16.03
C LEU A 508 25.53 -12.35 -15.97
N ASP A 509 26.12 -12.69 -14.82
CA ASP A 509 26.83 -13.96 -14.61
C ASP A 509 25.89 -15.16 -14.79
N LEU A 510 24.67 -15.06 -14.25
CA LEU A 510 23.65 -16.09 -14.42
C LEU A 510 23.17 -16.22 -15.87
N TYR A 511 22.90 -15.11 -16.56
CA TYR A 511 22.49 -15.15 -17.98
C TYR A 511 23.58 -15.73 -18.89
N ARG A 512 24.85 -15.46 -18.59
CA ARG A 512 25.99 -16.11 -19.27
C ARG A 512 26.02 -17.61 -19.00
N ALA A 513 25.83 -18.02 -17.74
CA ALA A 513 25.84 -19.43 -17.36
C ALA A 513 24.71 -20.24 -18.02
N VAL A 514 23.51 -19.67 -18.16
CA VAL A 514 22.38 -20.33 -18.85
C VAL A 514 22.38 -20.13 -20.36
N GLY A 515 23.32 -19.35 -20.91
CA GLY A 515 23.44 -19.09 -22.35
C GLY A 515 22.39 -18.15 -22.96
N ASP A 516 21.69 -17.35 -22.15
CA ASP A 516 20.71 -16.37 -22.65
C ASP A 516 21.41 -15.09 -23.13
N ARG A 517 21.90 -15.15 -24.37
CA ARG A 517 22.64 -14.06 -25.05
C ARG A 517 21.84 -12.77 -25.16
N LYS A 518 20.52 -12.86 -25.35
CA LYS A 518 19.65 -11.68 -25.48
C LYS A 518 19.56 -10.95 -24.15
N ARG A 519 19.33 -11.68 -23.05
CA ARG A 519 19.27 -11.08 -21.71
C ARG A 519 20.63 -10.66 -21.18
N GLU A 520 21.72 -11.31 -21.61
CA GLU A 520 23.10 -10.84 -21.41
C GLU A 520 23.26 -9.42 -21.98
N ALA A 521 22.91 -9.22 -23.25
CA ALA A 521 22.99 -7.94 -23.93
C ALA A 521 22.13 -6.84 -23.27
N MET A 522 20.89 -7.18 -22.90
CA MET A 522 19.98 -6.28 -22.20
C MET A 522 20.52 -5.86 -20.81
N THR A 523 21.16 -6.80 -20.10
CA THR A 523 21.76 -6.53 -18.79
C THR A 523 22.95 -5.59 -18.92
N LEU A 524 23.85 -5.84 -19.88
CA LEU A 524 24.98 -4.95 -20.19
C LEU A 524 24.51 -3.55 -20.59
N HIS A 525 23.49 -3.44 -21.44
CA HIS A 525 22.90 -2.15 -21.81
C HIS A 525 22.36 -1.39 -20.59
N SER A 526 21.71 -2.10 -19.66
CA SER A 526 21.20 -1.52 -18.41
C SER A 526 22.32 -1.10 -17.46
N MET A 527 23.40 -1.86 -17.38
CA MET A 527 24.62 -1.50 -16.65
C MET A 527 25.26 -0.24 -17.24
N GLY A 528 25.37 -0.14 -18.56
CA GLY A 528 25.85 1.06 -19.25
C GLY A 528 25.01 2.29 -18.91
N THR A 529 23.68 2.13 -18.85
CA THR A 529 22.76 3.21 -18.45
C THR A 529 22.95 3.63 -17.00
N ALA A 530 23.11 2.68 -16.08
CA ALA A 530 23.39 2.96 -14.67
C ALA A 530 24.74 3.66 -14.49
N ALA A 531 25.81 3.16 -15.15
CA ALA A 531 27.14 3.75 -15.10
C ALA A 531 27.16 5.18 -15.65
N ARG A 532 26.51 5.43 -16.81
CA ARG A 532 26.41 6.76 -17.41
C ARG A 532 25.68 7.75 -16.52
N ARG A 533 24.56 7.34 -15.91
CA ARG A 533 23.80 8.20 -14.97
C ARG A 533 24.56 8.46 -13.67
N HIS A 534 25.45 7.55 -13.28
CA HIS A 534 26.36 7.74 -12.15
C HIS A 534 27.59 8.61 -12.48
N GLY A 535 27.79 9.00 -13.74
CA GLY A 535 28.97 9.77 -14.19
C GLY A 535 30.21 8.92 -14.49
N ARG A 536 30.11 7.59 -14.50
CA ARG A 536 31.20 6.66 -14.83
C ARG A 536 31.19 6.37 -16.33
N TYR A 537 31.63 7.34 -17.13
CA TYR A 537 31.48 7.28 -18.58
C TYR A 537 32.34 6.22 -19.25
N GLU A 538 33.55 5.94 -18.74
CA GLU A 538 34.42 4.86 -19.24
C GLU A 538 33.74 3.49 -19.09
N GLN A 539 33.24 3.19 -17.88
CA GLN A 539 32.52 1.94 -17.62
C GLN A 539 31.24 1.84 -18.47
N ALA A 540 30.55 2.97 -18.69
CA ALA A 540 29.38 2.98 -19.55
C ALA A 540 29.74 2.63 -21.01
N GLU A 541 30.84 3.18 -21.53
CA GLU A 541 31.36 2.91 -22.86
C GLU A 541 31.72 1.42 -23.03
N GLU A 542 32.39 0.82 -22.04
CA GLU A 542 32.68 -0.63 -22.00
C GLU A 542 31.41 -1.48 -22.07
N TYR A 543 30.44 -1.23 -21.18
CA TYR A 543 29.20 -2.00 -21.12
C TYR A 543 28.36 -1.85 -22.39
N TYR A 544 28.22 -0.64 -22.93
CA TYR A 544 27.48 -0.42 -24.17
C TYR A 544 28.18 -1.05 -25.38
N THR A 545 29.52 -1.05 -25.42
CA THR A 545 30.28 -1.70 -26.51
C THR A 545 30.09 -3.21 -26.49
N ALA A 546 30.15 -3.83 -25.30
CA ALA A 546 29.84 -5.24 -25.12
C ALA A 546 28.39 -5.55 -25.55
N ALA A 547 27.40 -4.79 -25.08
CA ALA A 547 26.00 -4.96 -25.49
C ALA A 547 25.80 -4.80 -27.01
N LEU A 548 26.48 -3.84 -27.63
CA LEU A 548 26.41 -3.58 -29.07
C LEU A 548 26.90 -4.76 -29.90
N SER A 549 28.01 -5.40 -29.49
CA SER A 549 28.51 -6.62 -30.16
C SER A 549 27.44 -7.70 -30.14
N LEU A 550 26.85 -7.95 -28.96
CA LEU A 550 25.82 -8.97 -28.79
C LEU A 550 24.57 -8.68 -29.60
N PHE A 551 24.06 -7.44 -29.59
CA PHE A 551 22.89 -7.08 -30.37
C PHE A 551 23.12 -7.19 -31.88
N ARG A 552 24.35 -6.95 -32.36
CA ARG A 552 24.71 -7.18 -33.76
C ARG A 552 24.72 -8.66 -34.12
N GLU A 553 25.33 -9.49 -33.27
CA GLU A 553 25.32 -10.96 -33.44
C GLU A 553 23.90 -11.54 -33.43
N LEU A 554 23.00 -10.96 -32.63
CA LEU A 554 21.60 -11.36 -32.53
C LEU A 554 20.69 -10.72 -33.59
N HIS A 555 21.24 -9.86 -34.47
CA HIS A 555 20.49 -9.10 -35.48
C HIS A 555 19.33 -8.25 -34.89
N GLU A 556 19.51 -7.72 -33.67
CA GLU A 556 18.55 -6.87 -32.96
C GLU A 556 18.71 -5.39 -33.38
N SER A 557 18.34 -5.04 -34.62
CA SER A 557 18.64 -3.74 -35.24
C SER A 557 18.17 -2.52 -34.45
N VAL A 558 17.00 -2.57 -33.82
CA VAL A 558 16.50 -1.48 -32.97
C VAL A 558 17.38 -1.31 -31.72
N SER A 559 17.80 -2.42 -31.11
CA SER A 559 18.68 -2.41 -29.93
C SER A 559 20.10 -1.94 -30.27
N VAL A 560 20.58 -2.24 -31.49
CA VAL A 560 21.83 -1.68 -32.05
C VAL A 560 21.74 -0.16 -32.14
N ALA A 561 20.70 0.37 -32.81
CA ALA A 561 20.51 1.82 -32.95
C ALA A 561 20.39 2.53 -31.58
N MET A 562 19.65 1.95 -30.65
CA MET A 562 19.52 2.46 -29.28
C MET A 562 20.85 2.46 -28.51
N THR A 563 21.67 1.44 -28.69
CA THR A 563 22.97 1.34 -28.01
C THR A 563 23.97 2.33 -28.60
N VAL A 564 23.98 2.52 -29.93
CA VAL A 564 24.79 3.55 -30.61
C VAL A 564 24.38 4.96 -30.15
N TYR A 565 23.08 5.23 -30.06
CA TYR A 565 22.57 6.48 -29.49
C TYR A 565 23.05 6.74 -28.05
N ASN A 566 23.04 5.71 -27.20
CA ASN A 566 23.51 5.82 -25.82
C ASN A 566 25.04 5.97 -25.72
N LEU A 567 25.82 5.42 -26.65
CA LEU A 567 27.24 5.70 -26.81
C LEU A 567 27.48 7.17 -27.18
N GLY A 568 26.69 7.74 -28.09
CA GLY A 568 26.73 9.18 -28.40
C GLY A 568 26.43 10.06 -27.17
N SER A 569 25.42 9.67 -26.39
CA SER A 569 25.10 10.34 -25.11
C SER A 569 26.23 10.23 -24.08
N THR A 570 26.97 9.12 -24.08
CA THR A 570 28.14 8.90 -23.20
C THR A 570 29.31 9.76 -23.66
N ALA A 571 29.60 9.81 -24.97
CA ALA A 571 30.65 10.65 -25.54
C ALA A 571 30.38 12.15 -25.28
N ARG A 572 29.13 12.60 -25.39
CA ARG A 572 28.74 13.98 -25.04
C ARG A 572 28.99 14.29 -23.56
N GLY A 573 28.69 13.36 -22.66
CA GLY A 573 28.97 13.51 -21.23
C GLY A 573 30.46 13.61 -20.90
N ARG A 574 31.33 13.10 -21.79
CA ARG A 574 32.78 13.26 -21.74
C ARG A 574 33.30 14.44 -22.56
N GLU A 575 32.41 15.30 -23.06
CA GLU A 575 32.74 16.44 -23.92
C GLU A 575 33.45 16.07 -25.22
N ARG A 576 33.35 14.80 -25.65
CA ARG A 576 33.84 14.33 -26.96
C ARG A 576 32.82 14.61 -28.04
N TYR A 577 32.57 15.90 -28.30
CA TYR A 577 31.44 16.35 -29.11
C TYR A 577 31.45 15.83 -30.55
N ALA A 578 32.62 15.75 -31.20
CA ALA A 578 32.73 15.20 -32.55
C ALA A 578 32.29 13.72 -32.61
N LEU A 579 32.76 12.91 -31.66
CA LEU A 579 32.36 11.51 -31.55
C LEU A 579 30.87 11.38 -31.19
N ALA A 580 30.36 12.25 -30.31
CA ALA A 580 28.93 12.26 -29.97
C ALA A 580 28.07 12.54 -31.20
N GLN A 581 28.46 13.52 -32.03
CA GLN A 581 27.78 13.85 -33.28
C GLN A 581 27.76 12.65 -34.23
N GLU A 582 28.92 12.04 -34.51
CA GLU A 582 29.04 10.86 -35.37
C GLU A 582 28.10 9.72 -34.91
N ARG A 583 28.07 9.42 -33.60
CA ARG A 583 27.21 8.36 -33.06
C ARG A 583 25.73 8.71 -33.13
N PHE A 584 25.34 9.96 -32.90
CA PHE A 584 23.94 10.35 -33.03
C PHE A 584 23.47 10.33 -34.49
N GLU A 585 24.31 10.74 -35.44
CA GLU A 585 24.03 10.65 -36.88
C GLU A 585 23.89 9.18 -37.34
N GLN A 586 24.79 8.30 -36.88
CA GLN A 586 24.67 6.85 -37.13
C GLN A 586 23.36 6.28 -36.59
N ALA A 587 22.99 6.61 -35.35
CA ALA A 587 21.74 6.14 -34.76
C ALA A 587 20.50 6.70 -35.48
N LEU A 588 20.54 7.98 -35.89
CA LEU A 588 19.48 8.62 -36.65
C LEU A 588 19.24 7.90 -37.98
N GLU A 589 20.30 7.59 -38.72
CA GLU A 589 20.20 6.88 -39.99
C GLU A 589 19.66 5.47 -39.80
N SER A 590 20.15 4.73 -38.80
CA SER A 590 19.59 3.41 -38.48
C SER A 590 18.10 3.48 -38.12
N TYR A 591 17.66 4.46 -37.33
CA TYR A 591 16.23 4.62 -37.02
C TYR A 591 15.40 5.05 -38.22
N ARG A 592 15.99 5.77 -39.18
CA ARG A 592 15.35 6.13 -40.46
C ARG A 592 15.12 4.89 -41.32
N GLU A 593 16.14 4.06 -41.51
CA GLU A 593 16.04 2.79 -42.24
C GLU A 593 15.01 1.84 -41.61
N LEU A 594 14.90 1.84 -40.28
CA LEU A 594 13.95 1.02 -39.53
C LEU A 594 12.53 1.59 -39.45
N GLY A 595 12.26 2.80 -39.98
CA GLY A 595 10.96 3.46 -39.84
C GLY A 595 10.58 3.79 -38.40
N HIS A 596 11.56 3.90 -37.49
CA HIS A 596 11.31 4.05 -36.05
C HIS A 596 11.25 5.53 -35.65
N ALA A 597 10.08 6.16 -35.86
CA ALA A 597 9.84 7.60 -35.67
C ALA A 597 10.32 8.16 -34.32
N MET A 598 9.97 7.52 -33.20
CA MET A 598 10.40 7.90 -31.85
C MET A 598 11.93 7.89 -31.69
N GLY A 599 12.62 6.97 -32.38
CA GLY A 599 14.08 6.86 -32.32
C GLY A 599 14.77 7.99 -33.10
N ARG A 600 14.25 8.29 -34.29
CA ARG A 600 14.66 9.45 -35.11
C ARG A 600 14.49 10.74 -34.31
N ALA A 601 13.32 10.95 -33.72
CA ALA A 601 13.00 12.15 -32.95
C ALA A 601 13.99 12.40 -31.82
N ARG A 602 14.30 11.37 -31.02
CA ARG A 602 15.28 11.45 -29.93
C ARG A 602 16.69 11.75 -30.42
N ALA A 603 17.13 11.11 -31.52
CA ALA A 603 18.45 11.38 -32.08
C ALA A 603 18.57 12.84 -32.57
N LEU A 604 17.55 13.35 -33.27
CA LEU A 604 17.46 14.73 -33.73
C LEU A 604 17.44 15.74 -32.57
N GLU A 605 16.64 15.48 -31.53
CA GLU A 605 16.59 16.32 -30.32
C GLU A 605 17.98 16.48 -29.67
N HIS A 606 18.72 15.37 -29.56
CA HIS A 606 20.05 15.36 -28.98
C HIS A 606 21.13 15.96 -29.90
N LEU A 607 21.01 15.81 -31.21
CA LEU A 607 21.84 16.54 -32.19
C LEU A 607 21.60 18.05 -32.08
N GLY A 608 20.35 18.49 -31.89
CA GLY A 608 20.05 19.91 -31.68
C GLY A 608 20.67 20.46 -30.38
N ARG A 609 20.57 19.72 -29.27
CA ARG A 609 21.26 20.08 -28.01
C ARG A 609 22.78 20.14 -28.18
N LEU A 610 23.35 19.22 -28.94
CA LEU A 610 24.79 19.19 -29.22
C LEU A 610 25.21 20.39 -30.09
N ALA A 611 24.41 20.74 -31.10
CA ALA A 611 24.64 21.91 -31.95
C ALA A 611 24.61 23.21 -31.12
N LEU A 612 23.64 23.35 -30.20
CA LEU A 612 23.59 24.50 -29.29
C LEU A 612 24.82 24.56 -28.37
N ALA A 613 25.27 23.43 -27.82
CA ALA A 613 26.48 23.36 -27.00
C ALA A 613 27.77 23.71 -27.77
N LEU A 614 27.74 23.62 -29.11
CA LEU A 614 28.83 24.00 -30.01
C LEU A 614 28.62 25.40 -30.62
N ASP A 615 27.71 26.19 -30.07
CA ASP A 615 27.36 27.55 -30.52
C ASP A 615 26.88 27.62 -31.99
N ARG A 616 26.06 26.64 -32.38
CA ARG A 616 25.44 26.53 -33.72
C ARG A 616 23.91 26.58 -33.62
N PRO A 617 23.33 27.74 -33.28
CA PRO A 617 21.89 27.88 -33.01
C PRO A 617 21.01 27.56 -34.24
N GLU A 618 21.43 27.90 -35.46
CA GLU A 618 20.67 27.58 -36.67
C GLU A 618 20.58 26.07 -36.92
N ALA A 619 21.69 25.35 -36.74
CA ALA A 619 21.69 23.88 -36.84
C ALA A 619 20.84 23.25 -35.72
N ALA A 620 20.86 23.82 -34.51
CA ALA A 620 20.00 23.39 -33.41
C ALA A 620 18.51 23.54 -33.76
N ARG A 621 18.13 24.70 -34.32
CA ARG A 621 16.76 24.99 -34.78
C ARG A 621 16.30 24.00 -35.85
N ASP A 622 17.14 23.68 -36.83
CA ASP A 622 16.80 22.73 -37.89
C ASP A 622 16.62 21.30 -37.38
N TYR A 623 17.51 20.85 -36.48
CA TYR A 623 17.36 19.54 -35.83
C TYR A 623 16.10 19.46 -34.99
N TRP A 624 15.76 20.50 -34.22
CA TRP A 624 14.57 20.51 -33.39
C TRP A 624 13.27 20.61 -34.19
N ARG A 625 13.24 21.32 -35.33
CA ARG A 625 12.10 21.27 -36.26
C ARG A 625 11.84 19.85 -36.77
N GLN A 626 12.90 19.15 -37.18
CA GLN A 626 12.79 17.75 -37.61
C GLN A 626 12.40 16.82 -36.45
N ALA A 627 12.94 17.05 -35.25
CA ALA A 627 12.58 16.27 -34.06
C ALA A 627 11.09 16.42 -33.72
N ARG A 628 10.56 17.65 -33.79
CA ARG A 628 9.13 17.92 -33.55
C ARG A 628 8.24 17.16 -34.53
N ALA A 629 8.54 17.25 -35.84
CA ALA A 629 7.80 16.51 -36.86
C ALA A 629 7.86 14.99 -36.64
N ALA A 630 9.01 14.45 -36.22
CA ALA A 630 9.15 13.04 -35.90
C ALA A 630 8.41 12.63 -34.60
N TYR A 631 8.28 13.52 -33.62
CA TYR A 631 7.46 13.29 -32.41
C TYR A 631 5.96 13.35 -32.70
N GLU A 632 5.53 14.20 -33.65
CA GLU A 632 4.17 14.24 -34.19
C GLU A 632 3.86 12.92 -34.94
N GLU A 633 4.76 12.44 -35.80
CA GLU A 633 4.67 11.14 -36.48
C GLU A 633 4.59 9.97 -35.47
N ALA A 634 5.27 10.09 -34.33
CA ALA A 634 5.24 9.09 -33.26
C ALA A 634 4.04 9.21 -32.30
N GLU A 635 3.12 10.15 -32.54
CA GLU A 635 1.93 10.42 -31.71
C GLU A 635 2.26 10.66 -30.22
N THR A 636 3.32 11.42 -29.95
CA THR A 636 3.78 11.67 -28.58
C THR A 636 3.74 13.15 -28.20
N PRO A 637 2.54 13.70 -27.89
CA PRO A 637 2.33 15.15 -27.73
C PRO A 637 3.21 15.78 -26.65
N GLN A 638 3.51 15.06 -25.57
CA GLN A 638 4.39 15.56 -24.51
C GLN A 638 5.82 15.91 -25.00
N TYR A 639 6.34 15.20 -26.00
CA TYR A 639 7.66 15.50 -26.56
C TYR A 639 7.60 16.56 -27.66
N VAL A 640 6.45 16.70 -28.34
CA VAL A 640 6.19 17.82 -29.26
C VAL A 640 6.21 19.14 -28.48
N GLU A 641 5.56 19.19 -27.32
CA GLU A 641 5.58 20.35 -26.42
C GLU A 641 6.99 20.67 -25.94
N LEU A 642 7.73 19.64 -25.47
CA LEU A 642 9.13 19.80 -25.04
C LEU A 642 10.00 20.47 -26.13
N VAL A 643 9.96 19.95 -27.36
CA VAL A 643 10.78 20.47 -28.46
C VAL A 643 10.29 21.84 -28.93
N THR A 644 9.00 22.12 -28.82
CA THR A 644 8.45 23.45 -29.10
C THR A 644 8.97 24.49 -28.10
N GLY A 645 9.08 24.14 -26.82
CA GLY A 645 9.75 24.96 -25.81
C GLY A 645 11.22 25.23 -26.16
N LEU A 646 11.97 24.18 -26.54
CA LEU A 646 13.38 24.32 -26.98
C LEU A 646 13.53 25.27 -28.18
N LEU A 647 12.61 25.20 -29.16
CA LEU A 647 12.62 26.11 -30.31
C LEU A 647 12.33 27.56 -29.91
N ALA A 648 11.36 27.78 -29.02
CA ALA A 648 11.03 29.13 -28.54
C ALA A 648 12.19 29.78 -27.77
N GLY A 649 12.95 29.00 -26.99
CA GLY A 649 14.13 29.47 -26.27
C GLY A 649 15.34 29.84 -27.14
N LEU A 650 15.33 29.58 -28.45
CA LEU A 650 16.34 30.10 -29.39
C LEU A 650 16.00 31.49 -29.93
N ASP A 651 14.73 31.90 -29.82
CA ASP A 651 14.21 33.14 -30.40
C ASP A 651 14.11 34.27 -29.35
N GLY A 652 14.35 33.97 -28.06
CA GLY A 652 14.40 34.91 -26.94
C GLY A 652 15.82 35.06 -26.40
#